data_AF-A0A2N5RMY7-F1
#
_entry.id   AF-A0A2N5RMY7-F1
#
_cell.length_a   1.000
_cell.length_b   1.000
_cell.length_c   1.000
_cell.angle_alpha   90.00
_cell.angle_beta   90.00
_cell.angle_gamma   90.00
#
_symmetry.space_group_name_H-M   'P 1'
#
loop_
_entity.id
_entity.type
_entity.pdbx_description
1 polymer ?
#
loop_
_entity_poly.entity_id
_entity_poly.type
_entity_poly.pdbx_seq_one_letter_code
_entity_poly.pdbx_strand_id
1 'polypeptide(L)'
;MVDKKFIPELHDIGKLVDDQVKDRLQNQFGNSWRGHVFINFNFQNLGITQPTSPSWWGQYHHICYDNRANQWVDCDRRKQKQGVHISINEIDINNWNLQDTLGNTPSEEDKYNLFLLVLADHLASSVSRATLELERKQAPQDGVLKLWNKNFYQREEQKGKYWAAFKTTDDLRTLFDEIENCQSGEAFLNKYKENLLLTPEDKSIPRNVTSLYTHVELVGKIFRVLKKNTRLVKEADGSISIEYSGDKVKKIKEAEGGKRTTGNIDVDKGKWQARIVKCWIKFPHSFVRLQDINLLRKREELINSVSNKYKDEVIFSTSDFITLFLPLNQDLNNILKPLLDWGFYIEVEETFTDLGILSSILDKKTLQARKCVEEHEEWEECKKKPKEDFEKRLNVLNNRSTKVYKKYLMPELPDEIHPPICDICQQRRGVERIKETIREWICDKCQEIRDLGEPFRKYTTVWEEENVKVCWFKFSLDQNKLEKWLQKAFGEYVDSYNFRQGNVLKDEFRPLALQVDFNKDYKEMLKKFWENFDGIEDVKKPIAEYDELGVFKYSPELTKRVIENFLNLFEQYFPDCASDEKSLISLSLSIANIKYPIREHWRFFEEGNKNFLNIRYHKVFVEKYAKEQLRIIMDKVINTETSSSFLHKLAQLEEKIGSEIHMSVEIFNNRKKYPEIYELFSKGIKPSKFLSLYKLLRGEKK
;
A
#
# COMPACT_ATOMS: atom_id res chain seq x y z
N MET A 1 2.22 30.76 28.35
CA MET A 1 2.81 29.49 27.88
C MET A 1 1.96 29.02 26.71
N VAL A 2 2.58 28.63 25.59
CA VAL A 2 1.84 28.05 24.46
C VAL A 2 1.41 26.65 24.89
N ASP A 3 0.11 26.37 24.81
CA ASP A 3 -0.44 25.07 25.20
C ASP A 3 0.10 23.99 24.22
N LYS A 4 0.95 23.09 24.72
CA LYS A 4 1.62 22.09 23.89
C LYS A 4 0.63 20.99 23.52
N LYS A 5 0.49 20.69 22.22
CA LYS A 5 -0.42 19.64 21.75
C LYS A 5 0.21 18.25 21.85
N PHE A 6 -0.61 17.25 22.16
CA PHE A 6 -0.21 15.84 22.08
C PHE A 6 0.06 15.42 20.62
N ILE A 7 1.25 14.88 20.36
CA ILE A 7 1.70 14.39 19.04
C ILE A 7 1.83 12.86 19.13
N PRO A 8 0.85 12.11 18.59
CA PRO A 8 0.84 10.65 18.70
C PRO A 8 2.00 9.98 17.97
N GLU A 9 2.57 10.60 16.93
CA GLU A 9 3.69 10.04 16.15
C GLU A 9 4.97 9.82 16.98
N LEU A 10 5.11 10.49 18.12
CA LEU A 10 6.30 10.41 18.98
C LEU A 10 6.31 9.20 19.93
N HIS A 11 5.22 8.44 20.05
CA HIS A 11 5.06 7.37 21.05
C HIS A 11 6.17 6.31 21.02
N ASP A 12 6.77 6.10 19.85
CA ASP A 12 7.79 5.09 19.57
C ASP A 12 9.17 5.68 19.25
N ILE A 13 9.40 6.98 19.52
CA ILE A 13 10.68 7.65 19.20
C ILE A 13 11.91 6.95 19.83
N GLY A 14 11.74 6.29 20.99
CA GLY A 14 12.79 5.50 21.63
C GLY A 14 13.28 4.29 20.80
N LYS A 15 12.53 3.87 19.76
CA LYS A 15 12.97 2.85 18.80
C LYS A 15 14.06 3.35 17.85
N LEU A 16 14.25 4.67 17.73
CA LEU A 16 15.33 5.27 16.93
C LEU A 16 16.67 5.35 17.67
N VAL A 17 16.75 4.84 18.89
CA VAL A 17 17.97 4.85 19.70
C VAL A 17 18.72 3.55 19.49
N ASP A 18 20.01 3.69 19.16
CA ASP A 18 20.94 2.58 18.97
C ASP A 18 20.99 1.70 20.23
N ASP A 19 20.96 0.38 20.04
CA ASP A 19 20.95 -0.56 21.16
C ASP A 19 22.29 -0.50 21.93
N GLN A 20 23.40 -0.08 21.31
CA GLN A 20 24.66 0.16 22.01
C GLN A 20 24.58 1.32 23.01
N VAL A 21 23.77 2.35 22.74
CA VAL A 21 23.55 3.45 23.69
C VAL A 21 22.80 2.93 24.91
N LYS A 22 21.80 2.08 24.69
CA LYS A 22 21.03 1.44 25.77
C LYS A 22 21.92 0.55 26.61
N ASP A 23 22.76 -0.28 25.99
CA ASP A 23 23.71 -1.15 26.68
C ASP A 23 24.72 -0.36 27.52
N ARG A 24 25.26 0.75 26.98
CA ARG A 24 26.18 1.63 27.73
C ARG A 24 25.50 2.25 28.95
N LEU A 25 24.28 2.77 28.79
CA LEU A 25 23.52 3.33 29.90
C LEU A 25 23.17 2.26 30.95
N GLN A 26 22.86 1.05 30.50
CA GLN A 26 22.59 -0.07 31.39
C GLN A 26 23.84 -0.45 32.20
N ASN A 27 25.00 -0.50 31.55
CA ASN A 27 26.27 -0.78 32.22
C ASN A 27 26.71 0.34 33.18
N GLN A 28 26.43 1.60 32.83
CA GLN A 28 26.85 2.76 33.61
C GLN A 28 25.93 3.03 34.82
N PHE A 29 24.63 2.78 34.68
CA PHE A 29 23.62 3.19 35.68
C PHE A 29 22.69 2.06 36.16
N GLY A 30 22.92 0.80 35.75
CA GLY A 30 22.11 -0.34 36.17
C GLY A 30 20.84 -0.53 35.30
N ASN A 31 19.69 -0.85 35.90
CA ASN A 31 18.42 -1.11 35.17
C ASN A 31 17.79 0.16 34.56
N SER A 32 18.58 1.03 33.94
CA SER A 32 18.23 2.40 33.58
C SER A 32 17.38 2.53 32.31
N TRP A 33 17.36 1.54 31.43
CA TRP A 33 16.53 1.55 30.21
C TRP A 33 16.41 0.16 29.58
N ARG A 34 15.19 -0.36 29.40
CA ARG A 34 14.93 -1.56 28.57
C ARG A 34 13.83 -1.25 27.55
N GLY A 35 14.08 -1.61 26.29
CA GLY A 35 13.09 -1.47 25.21
C GLY A 35 13.11 -0.09 24.54
N HIS A 36 11.93 0.51 24.38
CA HIS A 36 11.70 1.80 23.72
C HIS A 36 10.99 2.83 24.62
N VAL A 37 10.69 2.45 25.86
CA VAL A 37 10.04 3.30 26.88
C VAL A 37 11.07 3.78 27.89
N PHE A 38 10.85 4.93 28.53
CA PHE A 38 11.81 5.59 29.43
C PHE A 38 11.37 5.50 30.91
N ILE A 39 10.70 4.40 31.28
CA ILE A 39 10.25 4.16 32.66
C ILE A 39 11.50 4.05 33.56
N ASN A 40 11.53 4.83 34.64
CA ASN A 40 12.65 4.92 35.59
C ASN A 40 13.96 5.44 35.00
N PHE A 41 13.91 6.17 33.87
CA PHE A 41 15.08 6.77 33.26
C PHE A 41 15.66 7.88 34.17
N ASN A 42 16.97 7.81 34.47
CA ASN A 42 17.61 8.78 35.36
C ASN A 42 18.10 10.02 34.60
N PHE A 43 17.22 11.01 34.48
CA PHE A 43 17.49 12.30 33.83
C PHE A 43 18.62 13.10 34.49
N GLN A 44 18.68 13.08 35.82
CA GLN A 44 19.66 13.85 36.60
C GLN A 44 21.09 13.41 36.30
N ASN A 45 21.34 12.10 36.24
CA ASN A 45 22.67 11.54 35.97
C ASN A 45 23.23 11.92 34.59
N LEU A 46 22.39 12.28 33.63
CA LEU A 46 22.79 12.69 32.29
C LEU A 46 22.75 14.22 32.09
N GLY A 47 22.34 14.97 33.11
CA GLY A 47 22.13 16.41 33.02
C GLY A 47 21.09 16.77 31.96
N ILE A 48 20.04 15.96 31.82
CA ILE A 48 18.95 16.15 30.87
C ILE A 48 17.68 16.51 31.66
N THR A 49 16.83 17.36 31.12
CA THR A 49 15.52 17.67 31.74
C THR A 49 14.47 16.70 31.19
N GLN A 50 13.63 16.14 32.07
CA GLN A 50 12.51 15.33 31.62
C GLN A 50 11.53 16.19 30.80
N PRO A 51 11.03 15.71 29.64
CA PRO A 51 9.98 16.40 28.92
C PRO A 51 8.72 16.61 29.78
N THR A 52 8.07 17.75 29.56
CA THR A 52 6.80 18.18 30.15
C THR A 52 5.66 18.24 29.13
N SER A 53 5.99 18.16 27.84
CA SER A 53 5.03 18.02 26.74
C SER A 53 4.05 16.84 26.98
N PRO A 54 2.74 16.98 26.68
CA PRO A 54 1.78 15.87 26.80
C PRO A 54 2.19 14.61 26.04
N SER A 55 2.94 14.77 24.93
CA SER A 55 3.46 13.65 24.14
C SER A 55 4.38 12.72 24.93
N TRP A 56 4.96 13.20 26.05
CA TRP A 56 5.75 12.39 26.99
C TRP A 56 4.96 11.18 27.51
N TRP A 57 3.66 11.34 27.75
CA TRP A 57 2.80 10.26 28.21
C TRP A 57 2.62 9.15 27.18
N GLY A 58 2.89 9.44 25.90
CA GLY A 58 2.80 8.48 24.81
C GLY A 58 3.65 7.23 25.04
N GLN A 59 4.79 7.32 25.74
CA GLN A 59 5.64 6.16 26.02
C GLN A 59 4.97 5.08 26.88
N TYR A 60 3.89 5.41 27.59
CA TYR A 60 3.19 4.49 28.49
C TYR A 60 2.16 3.61 27.77
N HIS A 61 2.07 3.66 26.44
CA HIS A 61 1.10 2.91 25.65
C HIS A 61 1.30 1.37 25.67
N HIS A 62 2.44 0.88 26.16
CA HIS A 62 2.77 -0.55 26.24
C HIS A 62 3.20 -1.04 27.64
N ILE A 63 2.56 -0.52 28.68
CA ILE A 63 2.90 -0.89 30.06
C ILE A 63 1.92 -1.89 30.69
N CYS A 64 2.42 -2.52 31.73
CA CYS A 64 1.72 -3.48 32.56
C CYS A 64 1.81 -3.09 34.03
N TYR A 65 0.79 -3.45 34.78
CA TYR A 65 0.82 -3.37 36.23
C TYR A 65 1.29 -4.69 36.82
N ASP A 66 2.42 -4.70 37.54
CA ASP A 66 2.88 -5.88 38.28
C ASP A 66 2.13 -5.93 39.63
N ASN A 67 1.19 -6.87 39.75
CA ASN A 67 0.36 -7.02 40.95
C ASN A 67 1.17 -7.41 42.19
N ARG A 68 2.34 -8.04 42.02
CA ARG A 68 3.18 -8.47 43.15
C ARG A 68 4.05 -7.34 43.65
N ALA A 69 4.57 -6.53 42.73
CA ALA A 69 5.43 -5.40 43.06
C ALA A 69 4.65 -4.07 43.24
N ASN A 70 3.36 -4.07 42.92
CA ASN A 70 2.46 -2.92 43.04
C ASN A 70 2.97 -1.68 42.28
N GLN A 71 3.47 -1.88 41.07
CA GLN A 71 4.09 -0.84 40.24
C GLN A 71 3.87 -1.08 38.74
N TRP A 72 3.95 0.00 37.97
CA TRP A 72 3.93 -0.05 36.50
C TRP A 72 5.31 -0.43 35.95
N VAL A 73 5.32 -1.35 35.00
CA VAL A 73 6.52 -1.90 34.38
C VAL A 73 6.31 -2.14 32.89
N ASP A 74 7.40 -2.35 32.17
CA ASP A 74 7.33 -2.85 30.81
C ASP A 74 6.66 -4.24 30.77
N CYS A 75 5.84 -4.47 29.74
CA CYS A 75 5.01 -5.65 29.66
C CYS A 75 5.81 -6.93 29.35
N ASP A 76 6.01 -7.77 30.36
CA ASP A 76 6.44 -9.16 30.17
C ASP A 76 5.24 -10.11 29.97
N ARG A 77 5.15 -10.71 28.77
CA ARG A 77 4.08 -11.66 28.41
C ARG A 77 4.07 -12.94 29.25
N ARG A 78 5.21 -13.41 29.73
CA ARG A 78 5.27 -14.61 30.59
C ARG A 78 4.59 -14.33 31.92
N LYS A 79 4.89 -13.17 32.48
CA LYS A 79 4.26 -12.68 33.72
C LYS A 79 2.79 -12.36 33.52
N GLN A 80 2.37 -11.88 32.35
CA GLN A 80 0.95 -11.70 32.03
C GLN A 80 0.17 -13.02 32.08
N LYS A 81 0.67 -14.08 31.42
CA LYS A 81 0.02 -15.41 31.44
C LYS A 81 -0.08 -15.99 32.84
N GLN A 82 0.87 -15.66 33.71
CA GLN A 82 0.87 -16.08 35.12
C GLN A 82 -0.05 -15.21 36.00
N GLY A 83 -0.74 -14.21 35.44
CA GLY A 83 -1.56 -13.25 36.19
C GLY A 83 -0.75 -12.28 37.05
N VAL A 84 0.57 -12.24 36.89
CA VAL A 84 1.47 -11.34 37.62
C VAL A 84 1.42 -9.94 37.05
N HIS A 85 1.42 -9.84 35.72
CA HIS A 85 1.24 -8.57 35.02
C HIS A 85 -0.19 -8.45 34.49
N ILE A 86 -0.86 -7.33 34.73
CA ILE A 86 -2.12 -6.97 34.08
C ILE A 86 -1.80 -5.91 33.03
N SER A 87 -2.25 -6.10 31.79
CA SER A 87 -2.07 -5.09 30.74
C SER A 87 -2.86 -3.83 31.07
N ILE A 88 -2.32 -2.65 30.73
CA ILE A 88 -3.07 -1.38 30.80
C ILE A 88 -4.43 -1.47 30.09
N ASN A 89 -4.55 -2.34 29.09
CA ASN A 89 -5.77 -2.55 28.32
C ASN A 89 -6.96 -3.08 29.16
N GLU A 90 -6.67 -3.79 30.24
CA GLU A 90 -7.66 -4.46 31.10
C GLU A 90 -7.99 -3.64 32.36
N ILE A 91 -7.22 -2.58 32.59
CA ILE A 91 -7.32 -1.71 33.77
C ILE A 91 -8.19 -0.51 33.41
N ASP A 92 -9.12 -0.19 34.31
CA ASP A 92 -9.95 1.01 34.23
C ASP A 92 -9.05 2.26 34.17
N ILE A 93 -9.31 3.17 33.23
CA ILE A 93 -8.57 4.42 33.02
C ILE A 93 -8.47 5.27 34.30
N ASN A 94 -9.45 5.18 35.18
CA ASN A 94 -9.45 5.90 36.46
C ASN A 94 -8.36 5.36 37.41
N ASN A 95 -7.99 4.09 37.26
CA ASN A 95 -6.96 3.41 38.05
C ASN A 95 -5.57 3.49 37.41
N TRP A 96 -5.40 4.27 36.34
CA TRP A 96 -4.08 4.57 35.76
C TRP A 96 -3.32 5.53 36.65
N ASN A 97 -2.81 5.01 37.77
CA ASN A 97 -1.96 5.71 38.73
C ASN A 97 -0.52 5.79 38.20
N LEU A 98 -0.36 6.32 36.99
CA LEU A 98 0.94 6.51 36.36
C LEU A 98 1.67 7.66 37.03
N GLN A 99 2.95 7.46 37.29
CA GLN A 99 3.86 8.50 37.77
C GLN A 99 5.06 8.56 36.82
N ASP A 100 5.43 9.77 36.42
CA ASP A 100 6.69 10.00 35.72
C ASP A 100 7.88 9.98 36.68
N THR A 101 9.09 10.19 36.18
CA THR A 101 10.31 10.14 37.02
C THR A 101 10.40 11.30 38.00
N LEU A 102 9.58 12.35 37.82
CA LEU A 102 9.46 13.49 38.71
C LEU A 102 8.27 13.36 39.69
N GLY A 103 7.51 12.26 39.63
CA GLY A 103 6.32 12.04 40.46
C GLY A 103 5.06 12.76 39.97
N ASN A 104 5.07 13.37 38.79
CA ASN A 104 3.87 13.95 38.21
C ASN A 104 2.91 12.85 37.77
N THR A 105 1.61 13.17 37.79
CA THR A 105 0.54 12.26 37.35
C THR A 105 -0.10 12.81 36.08
N PRO A 106 -0.57 11.94 35.16
CA PRO A 106 -1.23 12.39 33.95
C PRO A 106 -2.57 13.05 34.29
N SER A 107 -2.85 14.19 33.66
CA SER A 107 -4.16 14.82 33.73
C SER A 107 -5.26 13.93 33.13
N GLU A 108 -6.54 14.29 33.33
CA GLU A 108 -7.65 13.59 32.68
C GLU A 108 -7.52 13.63 31.14
N GLU A 109 -7.02 14.74 30.58
CA GLU A 109 -6.76 14.88 29.14
C GLU A 109 -5.57 14.02 28.68
N ASP A 110 -4.50 13.92 29.47
CA ASP A 110 -3.36 13.04 29.15
C ASP A 110 -3.80 11.57 29.13
N LYS A 111 -4.61 11.14 30.11
CA LYS A 111 -5.20 9.79 30.14
C LYS A 111 -6.08 9.55 28.92
N TYR A 112 -6.91 10.52 28.54
CA TYR A 112 -7.74 10.44 27.34
C TYR A 112 -6.90 10.29 26.07
N ASN A 113 -5.86 11.10 25.88
CA ASN A 113 -4.96 10.99 24.73
C ASN A 113 -4.21 9.65 24.73
N LEU A 114 -3.70 9.20 25.88
CA LEU A 114 -3.05 7.90 25.99
C LEU A 114 -4.00 6.74 25.64
N PHE A 115 -5.25 6.81 26.08
CA PHE A 115 -6.26 5.79 25.75
C PHE A 115 -6.49 5.67 24.24
N LEU A 116 -6.66 6.80 23.56
CA LEU A 116 -6.85 6.82 22.11
C LEU A 116 -5.57 6.39 21.36
N LEU A 117 -4.39 6.76 21.87
CA LEU A 117 -3.12 6.34 21.30
C LEU A 117 -2.98 4.81 21.31
N VAL A 118 -3.31 4.17 22.43
CA VAL A 118 -3.24 2.70 22.56
C VAL A 118 -4.16 2.02 21.54
N LEU A 119 -5.39 2.52 21.36
CA LEU A 119 -6.30 2.00 20.33
C LEU A 119 -5.76 2.20 18.91
N ALA A 120 -5.19 3.37 18.63
CA ALA A 120 -4.62 3.69 17.32
C ALA A 120 -3.40 2.82 16.99
N ASP A 121 -2.51 2.57 17.96
CA ASP A 121 -1.38 1.64 17.83
C ASP A 121 -1.84 0.22 17.48
N HIS A 122 -2.83 -0.30 18.20
CA HIS A 122 -3.38 -1.63 17.93
C HIS A 122 -4.00 -1.76 16.53
N LEU A 123 -4.66 -0.72 16.04
CA LEU A 123 -5.29 -0.69 14.71
C LEU A 123 -4.26 -0.55 13.58
N ALA A 124 -3.16 0.17 13.81
CA ALA A 124 -2.10 0.38 12.82
C ALA A 124 -1.17 -0.83 12.66
N SER A 125 -1.03 -1.66 13.70
CA SER A 125 -0.08 -2.79 13.72
C SER A 125 -0.41 -3.87 12.67
N SER A 126 0.64 -4.42 12.04
CA SER A 126 0.53 -5.44 10.97
C SER A 126 0.30 -6.86 11.50
N VAL A 127 0.64 -7.13 12.76
CA VAL A 127 0.39 -8.41 13.43
C VAL A 127 -0.07 -8.11 14.83
N SER A 128 -1.23 -8.64 15.22
CA SER A 128 -1.72 -8.46 16.59
C SER A 128 -0.65 -8.91 17.58
N ARG A 129 -0.12 -7.95 18.36
CA ARG A 129 0.87 -8.24 19.40
C ARG A 129 0.32 -9.23 20.42
N ALA A 130 -0.99 -9.38 20.60
CA ALA A 130 -1.58 -10.39 21.49
C ALA A 130 -1.34 -11.85 21.04
N THR A 131 -0.92 -12.09 19.80
CA THR A 131 -0.57 -13.43 19.32
C THR A 131 0.82 -13.86 19.76
N LEU A 132 0.89 -14.28 21.03
CA LEU A 132 1.78 -15.32 21.54
C LEU A 132 3.29 -15.02 21.52
N GLU A 133 4.02 -15.73 22.38
CA GLU A 133 5.48 -15.67 22.42
C GLU A 133 6.03 -16.40 21.21
N LEU A 134 6.74 -15.67 20.36
CA LEU A 134 7.77 -16.29 19.56
C LEU A 134 8.78 -16.83 20.58
N GLU A 135 9.01 -18.14 20.61
CA GLU A 135 10.17 -18.69 21.31
C GLU A 135 11.37 -17.90 20.78
N ARG A 136 11.92 -16.96 21.58
CA ARG A 136 13.09 -16.14 21.23
C ARG A 136 14.28 -17.07 21.04
N LYS A 137 14.34 -17.75 19.89
CA LYS A 137 15.46 -18.55 19.45
C LYS A 137 16.40 -17.75 18.57
N GLN A 138 15.95 -16.60 18.05
CA GLN A 138 16.71 -15.79 17.12
C GLN A 138 16.87 -14.37 17.65
N ALA A 139 18.08 -13.85 17.44
CA ALA A 139 18.41 -12.46 17.74
C ALA A 139 17.52 -11.53 16.89
N PRO A 140 17.18 -10.33 17.41
CA PRO A 140 16.59 -9.27 16.59
C PRO A 140 17.45 -9.05 15.33
N GLN A 141 16.80 -8.76 14.21
CA GLN A 141 17.51 -8.30 13.02
C GLN A 141 17.58 -6.77 13.03
N ASP A 142 18.72 -6.25 12.57
CA ASP A 142 18.87 -4.84 12.30
C ASP A 142 18.03 -4.45 11.07
N GLY A 143 17.26 -3.38 11.23
CA GLY A 143 16.48 -2.79 10.17
C GLY A 143 15.20 -3.54 9.77
N VAL A 144 14.43 -2.87 8.91
CA VAL A 144 13.16 -3.39 8.37
C VAL A 144 13.39 -4.37 7.22
N LEU A 145 12.62 -5.46 7.21
CA LEU A 145 12.55 -6.40 6.10
C LEU A 145 11.35 -6.08 5.21
N LYS A 146 11.58 -5.51 4.03
CA LYS A 146 10.51 -5.34 3.03
C LYS A 146 10.26 -6.67 2.33
N LEU A 147 9.05 -7.22 2.40
CA LEU A 147 8.74 -8.54 1.79
C LEU A 147 8.99 -8.58 0.27
N TRP A 148 8.85 -7.44 -0.41
CA TRP A 148 9.11 -7.28 -1.85
C TRP A 148 10.56 -6.95 -2.18
N ASN A 149 11.39 -6.72 -1.16
CA ASN A 149 12.78 -6.31 -1.28
C ASN A 149 13.56 -6.71 -0.02
N LYS A 150 13.83 -8.00 0.15
CA LYS A 150 14.35 -8.59 1.39
C LYS A 150 15.75 -8.08 1.75
N ASN A 151 16.50 -7.64 0.75
CA ASN A 151 17.85 -7.06 0.90
C ASN A 151 17.84 -5.53 1.03
N PHE A 152 16.67 -4.91 1.25
CA PHE A 152 16.54 -3.45 1.28
C PHE A 152 17.45 -2.80 2.33
N TYR A 153 17.35 -3.23 3.60
CA TYR A 153 18.14 -2.61 4.67
C TYR A 153 19.64 -2.81 4.46
N GLN A 154 20.09 -4.02 4.11
CA GLN A 154 21.51 -4.31 3.88
C GLN A 154 22.09 -3.43 2.76
N ARG A 155 21.32 -3.16 1.70
CA ARG A 155 21.74 -2.28 0.61
C ARG A 155 21.83 -0.82 1.02
N GLU A 156 20.92 -0.33 1.87
CA GLU A 156 20.98 1.04 2.38
C GLU A 156 22.09 1.20 3.42
N GLU A 157 22.35 0.18 4.23
CA GLU A 157 23.47 0.13 5.18
C GLU A 157 24.83 0.19 4.47
N GLN A 158 24.99 -0.54 3.37
CA GLN A 158 26.19 -0.45 2.51
C GLN A 158 26.40 0.95 1.90
N LYS A 159 25.35 1.76 1.80
CA LYS A 159 25.43 3.17 1.37
C LYS A 159 25.71 4.13 2.53
N GLY A 160 25.98 3.61 3.73
CA GLY A 160 26.26 4.39 4.93
C GLY A 160 25.01 4.91 5.66
N LYS A 161 23.80 4.48 5.27
CA LYS A 161 22.57 4.81 6.00
C LYS A 161 22.37 3.86 7.17
N TYR A 162 21.71 4.33 8.23
CA TYR A 162 21.52 3.53 9.44
C TYR A 162 20.15 3.79 10.06
N TRP A 163 19.55 2.76 10.66
CA TRP A 163 18.21 2.88 11.24
C TRP A 163 18.16 3.82 12.44
N ALA A 164 19.18 3.79 13.32
CA ALA A 164 19.19 4.63 14.51
C ALA A 164 19.51 6.09 14.18
N ALA A 165 18.69 7.00 14.71
CA ALA A 165 18.92 8.45 14.66
C ALA A 165 19.78 8.93 15.83
N PHE A 166 19.69 8.25 16.98
CA PHE A 166 20.39 8.62 18.21
C PHE A 166 21.43 7.53 18.53
N LYS A 167 22.70 7.83 18.27
CA LYS A 167 23.80 6.83 18.26
C LYS A 167 24.76 6.98 19.44
N THR A 168 24.64 8.07 20.17
CA THR A 168 25.47 8.40 21.34
C THR A 168 24.61 8.78 22.54
N THR A 169 25.21 8.80 23.72
CA THR A 169 24.54 9.29 24.94
C THR A 169 24.22 10.79 24.85
N ASP A 170 25.02 11.56 24.11
CA ASP A 170 24.78 12.99 23.91
C ASP A 170 23.55 13.26 23.04
N ASP A 171 23.28 12.36 22.07
CA ASP A 171 22.10 12.43 21.20
C ASP A 171 20.78 12.31 21.98
N LEU A 172 20.81 11.80 23.22
CA LEU A 172 19.61 11.71 24.05
C LEU A 172 19.05 13.09 24.40
N ARG A 173 19.90 14.11 24.51
CA ARG A 173 19.43 15.50 24.67
C ARG A 173 18.56 15.91 23.49
N THR A 174 18.98 15.58 22.28
CA THR A 174 18.22 15.83 21.05
C THR A 174 16.92 15.04 21.02
N LEU A 175 16.92 13.78 21.48
CA LEU A 175 15.70 12.97 21.56
C LEU A 175 14.67 13.60 22.49
N PHE A 176 15.07 13.97 23.71
CA PHE A 176 14.15 14.53 24.69
C PHE A 176 13.72 15.95 24.33
N ASP A 177 14.61 16.74 23.71
CA ASP A 177 14.26 18.03 23.11
C ASP A 177 13.20 17.87 22.01
N GLU A 178 13.30 16.83 21.18
CA GLU A 178 12.27 16.54 20.18
C GLU A 178 10.91 16.25 20.85
N ILE A 179 10.86 15.44 21.92
CA ILE A 179 9.61 15.18 22.64
C ILE A 179 9.02 16.47 23.24
N GLU A 180 9.90 17.33 23.75
CA GLU A 180 9.53 18.58 24.41
C GLU A 180 9.02 19.63 23.42
N ASN A 181 9.68 19.76 22.26
CA ASN A 181 9.56 20.94 21.39
C ASN A 181 9.10 20.65 19.95
N CYS A 182 8.80 19.39 19.59
CA CYS A 182 8.26 19.06 18.29
C CYS A 182 6.95 19.82 18.01
N GLN A 183 6.83 20.37 16.80
CA GLN A 183 5.70 21.23 16.41
C GLN A 183 4.52 20.43 15.87
N SER A 184 4.78 19.30 15.20
CA SER A 184 3.75 18.45 14.60
C SER A 184 4.30 17.08 14.23
N GLY A 185 3.41 16.09 14.10
CA GLY A 185 3.78 14.77 13.58
C GLY A 185 4.40 14.82 12.18
N GLU A 186 3.98 15.76 11.33
CA GLU A 186 4.57 15.95 9.99
C GLU A 186 6.01 16.47 10.05
N ALA A 187 6.30 17.38 10.99
CA ALA A 187 7.67 17.84 11.22
C ALA A 187 8.57 16.69 11.68
N PHE A 188 8.09 15.86 12.62
CA PHE A 188 8.79 14.65 13.07
C PHE A 188 9.05 13.65 11.94
N LEU A 189 8.00 13.29 11.20
CA LEU A 189 8.08 12.35 10.07
C LEU A 189 9.07 12.82 9.00
N ASN A 190 9.06 14.11 8.67
CA ASN A 190 9.98 14.67 7.68
C ASN A 190 11.42 14.71 8.19
N LYS A 191 11.64 15.13 9.44
CA LYS A 191 12.97 15.22 10.06
C LYS A 191 13.67 13.87 10.15
N TYR A 192 12.95 12.82 10.53
CA TYR A 192 13.51 11.48 10.74
C TYR A 192 13.14 10.48 9.64
N LYS A 193 12.70 10.96 8.47
CA LYS A 193 12.15 10.12 7.38
C LYS A 193 13.05 8.93 7.04
N GLU A 194 14.34 9.16 6.83
CA GLU A 194 15.28 8.10 6.44
C GLU A 194 15.44 7.04 7.54
N ASN A 195 15.65 7.46 8.79
CA ASN A 195 15.77 6.56 9.94
C ASN A 195 14.49 5.75 10.17
N LEU A 196 13.33 6.41 10.11
CA LEU A 196 12.03 5.78 10.31
C LEU A 196 11.70 4.76 9.21
N LEU A 197 12.11 5.01 7.96
CA LEU A 197 11.92 4.06 6.86
C LEU A 197 12.82 2.82 6.96
N LEU A 198 13.94 2.93 7.68
CA LEU A 198 14.89 1.84 7.91
C LEU A 198 14.61 1.08 9.21
N THR A 199 13.91 1.69 10.18
CA THR A 199 13.59 1.09 11.47
C THR A 199 12.33 0.23 11.36
N PRO A 200 12.33 -1.04 11.83
CA PRO A 200 11.11 -1.83 11.89
C PRO A 200 10.22 -1.38 13.05
N GLU A 201 8.90 -1.48 12.90
CA GLU A 201 7.94 -1.26 13.99
C GLU A 201 8.15 -2.26 15.15
N ASP A 202 8.31 -3.55 14.84
CA ASP A 202 8.69 -4.60 15.80
C ASP A 202 9.98 -5.27 15.30
N LYS A 203 11.08 -5.20 16.07
CA LYS A 203 12.36 -5.83 15.71
C LYS A 203 12.31 -7.37 15.72
N SER A 204 11.23 -7.98 16.24
CA SER A 204 11.10 -9.43 16.38
C SER A 204 10.76 -10.08 15.04
N ILE A 205 11.45 -11.16 14.67
CA ILE A 205 11.09 -11.99 13.51
C ILE A 205 9.86 -12.83 13.84
N PRO A 206 8.81 -12.89 12.99
CA PRO A 206 8.73 -12.37 11.61
C PRO A 206 7.97 -11.03 11.49
N ARG A 207 7.87 -10.23 12.56
CA ARG A 207 7.07 -8.99 12.61
C ARG A 207 7.82 -7.74 12.12
N ASN A 208 9.12 -7.84 11.87
CA ASN A 208 9.99 -6.76 11.38
C ASN A 208 9.75 -6.35 9.91
N VAL A 209 8.50 -6.47 9.44
CA VAL A 209 8.10 -6.28 8.03
C VAL A 209 7.45 -4.93 7.72
N THR A 210 7.15 -4.15 8.76
CA THR A 210 6.53 -2.82 8.66
C THR A 210 7.55 -1.76 9.06
N SER A 211 7.69 -0.70 8.25
CA SER A 211 8.53 0.43 8.66
C SER A 211 7.91 1.21 9.80
N LEU A 212 8.75 1.73 10.71
CA LEU A 212 8.30 2.58 11.80
C LEU A 212 7.67 3.87 11.26
N TYR A 213 8.17 4.38 10.13
CA TYR A 213 7.58 5.54 9.43
C TYR A 213 6.09 5.34 9.16
N THR A 214 5.74 4.23 8.51
CA THR A 214 4.34 3.97 8.15
C THR A 214 3.50 3.63 9.37
N HIS A 215 4.05 2.92 10.35
CA HIS A 215 3.35 2.66 11.61
C HIS A 215 2.93 3.97 12.29
N VAL A 216 3.89 4.85 12.60
CA VAL A 216 3.58 6.08 13.35
C VAL A 216 2.70 7.05 12.55
N GLU A 217 2.83 7.09 11.22
CA GLU A 217 1.91 7.83 10.34
C GLU A 217 0.47 7.32 10.47
N LEU A 218 0.27 6.00 10.41
CA LEU A 218 -1.05 5.38 10.55
C LEU A 218 -1.63 5.60 11.95
N VAL A 219 -0.81 5.45 12.99
CA VAL A 219 -1.22 5.75 14.37
C VAL A 219 -1.71 7.19 14.47
N GLY A 220 -0.96 8.15 13.92
CA GLY A 220 -1.36 9.55 13.93
C GLY A 220 -2.70 9.81 13.25
N LYS A 221 -2.91 9.24 12.06
CA LYS A 221 -4.17 9.35 11.31
C LYS A 221 -5.33 8.75 12.11
N ILE A 222 -5.21 7.50 12.55
CA ILE A 222 -6.25 6.79 13.28
C ILE A 222 -6.56 7.50 14.61
N PHE A 223 -5.53 7.94 15.34
CA PHE A 223 -5.68 8.71 16.58
C PHE A 223 -6.52 9.97 16.35
N ARG A 224 -6.23 10.75 15.30
CA ARG A 224 -6.97 11.98 15.00
C ARG A 224 -8.41 11.70 14.61
N VAL A 225 -8.67 10.63 13.84
CA VAL A 225 -10.04 10.18 13.54
C VAL A 225 -10.79 9.79 14.81
N LEU A 226 -10.18 9.02 15.70
CA LEU A 226 -10.79 8.64 16.98
C LEU A 226 -11.07 9.89 17.83
N LYS A 227 -10.06 10.74 18.05
CA LYS A 227 -10.16 11.95 18.87
C LYS A 227 -11.25 12.91 18.39
N LYS A 228 -11.46 13.03 17.08
CA LYS A 228 -12.53 13.84 16.46
C LYS A 228 -13.94 13.29 16.74
N ASN A 229 -14.06 11.99 17.00
CA ASN A 229 -15.34 11.29 17.12
C ASN A 229 -15.59 10.73 18.53
N THR A 230 -14.70 10.98 19.49
CA THR A 230 -14.85 10.60 20.90
C THR A 230 -14.98 11.82 21.79
N ARG A 231 -15.57 11.64 22.96
CA ARG A 231 -15.59 12.66 24.02
C ARG A 231 -15.23 12.07 25.37
N LEU A 232 -14.48 12.85 26.15
CA LEU A 232 -14.25 12.57 27.56
C LEU A 232 -15.50 12.97 28.35
N VAL A 233 -16.03 12.07 29.17
CA VAL A 233 -17.23 12.28 29.97
C VAL A 233 -16.91 12.09 31.45
N LYS A 234 -17.33 13.06 32.27
CA LYS A 234 -17.26 12.95 33.73
C LYS A 234 -18.56 12.37 34.25
N GLU A 235 -18.47 11.25 34.95
CA GLU A 235 -19.60 10.55 35.55
C GLU A 235 -20.00 11.20 36.89
N ALA A 236 -21.18 10.85 37.39
CA ALA A 236 -21.73 11.40 38.64
C ALA A 236 -20.88 11.08 39.88
N ASP A 237 -20.12 9.97 39.84
CA ASP A 237 -19.18 9.55 40.89
C ASP A 237 -17.81 10.25 40.78
N GLY A 238 -17.65 11.18 39.83
CA GLY A 238 -16.41 11.89 39.56
C GLY A 238 -15.41 11.13 38.70
N SER A 239 -15.67 9.86 38.36
CA SER A 239 -14.84 9.08 37.45
C SER A 239 -14.98 9.54 36.00
N ILE A 240 -13.97 9.29 35.17
CA ILE A 240 -14.02 9.56 33.73
C ILE A 240 -14.39 8.30 32.95
N SER A 241 -15.13 8.50 31.86
CA SER A 241 -15.35 7.51 30.81
C SER A 241 -15.11 8.17 29.45
N ILE A 242 -14.90 7.36 28.43
CA ILE A 242 -14.76 7.84 27.05
C ILE A 242 -15.95 7.32 26.26
N GLU A 243 -16.60 8.22 25.55
CA GLU A 243 -17.78 7.90 24.76
C GLU A 243 -17.47 7.98 23.26
N TYR A 244 -17.94 6.97 22.52
CA TYR A 244 -17.89 6.90 21.07
C TYR A 244 -19.22 6.38 20.53
N SER A 245 -19.85 7.12 19.62
CA SER A 245 -21.14 6.72 19.02
C SER A 245 -22.23 6.36 20.04
N GLY A 246 -22.22 6.98 21.23
CA GLY A 246 -23.16 6.73 22.32
C GLY A 246 -22.70 5.68 23.35
N ASP A 247 -21.67 4.89 23.04
CA ASP A 247 -21.16 3.86 23.94
C ASP A 247 -20.02 4.37 24.80
N LYS A 248 -20.20 4.30 26.12
CA LYS A 248 -19.20 4.64 27.13
C LYS A 248 -18.35 3.44 27.54
N VAL A 249 -17.05 3.66 27.63
CA VAL A 249 -16.05 2.68 28.07
C VAL A 249 -15.11 3.28 29.10
N LYS A 250 -14.57 2.43 29.96
CA LYS A 250 -13.48 2.81 30.89
C LYS A 250 -12.20 2.01 30.66
N LYS A 251 -12.24 0.98 29.81
CA LYS A 251 -11.10 0.11 29.48
C LYS A 251 -10.90 0.01 27.98
N ILE A 252 -9.65 -0.12 27.53
CA ILE A 252 -9.32 -0.38 26.12
C ILE A 252 -9.98 -1.68 25.65
N LYS A 253 -9.94 -2.72 26.50
CA LYS A 253 -10.54 -4.02 26.19
C LYS A 253 -12.06 -3.96 25.96
N GLU A 254 -12.76 -3.06 26.66
CA GLU A 254 -14.19 -2.82 26.44
C GLU A 254 -14.45 -2.12 25.11
N ALA A 255 -13.56 -1.21 24.69
CA ALA A 255 -13.66 -0.50 23.42
C ALA A 255 -13.43 -1.45 22.24
N GLU A 256 -12.29 -2.15 22.21
CA GLU A 256 -11.87 -2.95 21.06
C GLU A 256 -12.37 -4.40 21.08
N GLY A 257 -12.62 -4.99 22.26
CA GLY A 257 -12.95 -6.40 22.38
C GLY A 257 -11.77 -7.35 22.14
N GLY A 258 -12.06 -8.54 21.65
CA GLY A 258 -11.10 -9.60 21.33
C GLY A 258 -10.29 -9.31 20.08
N LYS A 259 -9.05 -9.79 19.95
CA LYS A 259 -8.24 -9.54 18.74
C LYS A 259 -8.31 -10.66 17.70
N ARG A 260 -9.02 -11.75 17.99
CA ARG A 260 -9.06 -12.94 17.12
C ARG A 260 -10.40 -13.12 16.42
N THR A 261 -10.33 -13.70 15.23
CA THR A 261 -11.50 -14.09 14.41
C THR A 261 -11.77 -15.60 14.43
N THR A 262 -10.95 -16.37 15.15
CA THR A 262 -11.03 -17.83 15.27
C THR A 262 -10.69 -18.32 16.68
N GLY A 263 -11.21 -19.48 17.03
CA GLY A 263 -11.01 -20.10 18.35
C GLY A 263 -11.97 -19.56 19.42
N ASN A 264 -11.68 -19.88 20.68
CA ASN A 264 -12.53 -19.56 21.84
C ASN A 264 -11.88 -18.58 22.83
N ILE A 265 -10.69 -18.07 22.50
CA ILE A 265 -9.90 -17.19 23.37
C ILE A 265 -9.77 -15.86 22.64
N ASP A 266 -9.99 -14.76 23.35
CA ASP A 266 -9.80 -13.40 22.81
C ASP A 266 -10.71 -13.10 21.60
N VAL A 267 -11.98 -13.52 21.70
CA VAL A 267 -13.02 -13.39 20.67
C VAL A 267 -14.21 -12.54 21.10
N ASP A 268 -14.14 -11.93 22.28
CA ASP A 268 -15.21 -11.10 22.85
C ASP A 268 -15.54 -9.91 21.95
N LYS A 269 -16.79 -9.49 21.91
CA LYS A 269 -17.22 -8.34 21.12
C LYS A 269 -16.83 -7.03 21.81
N GLY A 270 -16.19 -6.12 21.08
CA GLY A 270 -15.94 -4.75 21.53
C GLY A 270 -17.19 -3.86 21.41
N LYS A 271 -17.28 -2.82 22.26
CA LYS A 271 -18.39 -1.85 22.17
C LYS A 271 -18.22 -0.91 20.98
N TRP A 272 -16.99 -0.49 20.68
CA TRP A 272 -16.74 0.49 19.64
C TRP A 272 -16.54 -0.18 18.29
N GLN A 273 -17.19 0.36 17.26
CA GLN A 273 -17.14 -0.17 15.91
C GLN A 273 -16.78 0.91 14.90
N ALA A 274 -16.00 0.54 13.88
CA ALA A 274 -15.61 1.46 12.82
C ALA A 274 -15.66 0.74 11.46
N ARG A 275 -15.30 1.46 10.40
CA ARG A 275 -15.37 0.98 9.03
C ARG A 275 -14.06 1.19 8.30
N ILE A 276 -13.62 0.16 7.57
CA ILE A 276 -12.61 0.28 6.52
C ILE A 276 -13.32 0.23 5.18
N VAL A 277 -13.05 1.20 4.32
CA VAL A 277 -13.69 1.34 3.01
C VAL A 277 -12.64 1.36 1.92
N LYS A 278 -12.73 0.44 0.96
CA LYS A 278 -11.91 0.40 -0.25
C LYS A 278 -12.74 0.94 -1.42
N CYS A 279 -12.21 1.92 -2.13
CA CYS A 279 -12.92 2.65 -3.19
C CYS A 279 -12.12 2.59 -4.49
N TRP A 280 -12.68 1.97 -5.54
CA TRP A 280 -12.13 2.01 -6.90
C TRP A 280 -12.86 3.05 -7.73
N ILE A 281 -12.12 4.04 -8.24
CA ILE A 281 -12.67 5.22 -8.89
C ILE A 281 -12.62 5.03 -10.40
N LYS A 282 -13.80 4.84 -10.97
CA LYS A 282 -14.02 4.48 -12.37
C LYS A 282 -14.79 5.59 -13.09
N PHE A 283 -14.78 5.54 -14.41
CA PHE A 283 -15.53 6.49 -15.24
C PHE A 283 -16.11 5.79 -16.48
N PRO A 284 -17.28 6.23 -16.97
CA PRO A 284 -17.86 5.72 -18.22
C PRO A 284 -17.38 6.50 -19.46
N HIS A 285 -16.65 7.60 -19.25
CA HIS A 285 -16.19 8.50 -20.30
C HIS A 285 -15.38 7.75 -21.37
N SER A 286 -15.68 8.01 -22.64
CA SER A 286 -14.88 7.53 -23.76
C SER A 286 -13.85 8.58 -24.17
N PHE A 287 -12.59 8.17 -24.39
CA PHE A 287 -11.55 9.07 -24.92
C PHE A 287 -11.67 9.19 -26.44
N VAL A 288 -12.53 10.08 -26.91
CA VAL A 288 -12.78 10.32 -28.34
C VAL A 288 -11.68 11.18 -28.94
N ARG A 289 -11.30 12.23 -28.20
CA ARG A 289 -10.21 13.15 -28.53
C ARG A 289 -9.08 13.04 -27.52
N LEU A 290 -7.91 13.53 -27.90
CA LEU A 290 -6.74 13.56 -27.04
C LEU A 290 -6.97 14.40 -25.77
N GLN A 291 -7.73 15.50 -25.84
CA GLN A 291 -8.04 16.29 -24.63
C GLN A 291 -8.87 15.52 -23.61
N ASP A 292 -9.59 14.47 -24.00
CA ASP A 292 -10.45 13.71 -23.08
C ASP A 292 -9.61 12.94 -22.03
N ILE A 293 -8.31 12.68 -22.31
CA ILE A 293 -7.40 12.04 -21.34
C ILE A 293 -7.18 12.90 -20.10
N ASN A 294 -7.44 14.21 -20.16
CA ASN A 294 -7.41 15.10 -19.01
C ASN A 294 -8.40 14.69 -17.91
N LEU A 295 -9.34 13.80 -18.19
CA LEU A 295 -10.16 13.15 -17.17
C LEU A 295 -9.31 12.47 -16.10
N LEU A 296 -8.18 11.86 -16.47
CA LEU A 296 -7.26 11.22 -15.52
C LEU A 296 -6.61 12.27 -14.61
N ARG A 297 -6.24 13.43 -15.18
CA ARG A 297 -5.75 14.58 -14.40
C ARG A 297 -6.82 15.06 -13.43
N LYS A 298 -8.06 15.18 -13.90
CA LYS A 298 -9.18 15.63 -13.06
C LYS A 298 -9.45 14.62 -11.94
N ARG A 299 -9.36 13.32 -12.22
CA ARG A 299 -9.47 12.27 -11.20
C ARG A 299 -8.39 12.42 -10.13
N GLU A 300 -7.13 12.59 -10.52
CA GLU A 300 -6.00 12.81 -9.61
C GLU A 300 -6.20 14.07 -8.75
N GLU A 301 -6.60 15.19 -9.37
CA GLU A 301 -6.92 16.45 -8.67
C GLU A 301 -8.01 16.24 -7.60
N LEU A 302 -9.09 15.53 -7.95
CA LEU A 302 -10.20 15.27 -7.04
C LEU A 302 -9.81 14.31 -5.91
N ILE A 303 -9.02 13.27 -6.20
CA ILE A 303 -8.47 12.36 -5.18
C ILE A 303 -7.59 13.12 -4.21
N ASN A 304 -6.71 14.00 -4.71
CA ASN A 304 -5.87 14.85 -3.87
C ASN A 304 -6.69 15.85 -3.05
N SER A 305 -7.75 16.42 -3.62
CA SER A 305 -8.70 17.27 -2.90
C SER A 305 -9.38 16.54 -1.74
N VAL A 306 -9.90 15.33 -2.00
CA VAL A 306 -10.49 14.46 -0.97
C VAL A 306 -9.43 14.10 0.08
N SER A 307 -8.22 13.74 -0.35
CA SER A 307 -7.12 13.35 0.53
C SER A 307 -6.64 14.50 1.42
N ASN A 308 -6.69 15.74 0.94
CA ASN A 308 -6.34 16.91 1.75
C ASN A 308 -7.46 17.28 2.73
N LYS A 309 -8.73 17.22 2.30
CA LYS A 309 -9.90 17.54 3.14
C LYS A 309 -10.11 16.51 4.25
N TYR A 310 -9.82 15.25 3.96
CA TYR A 310 -9.99 14.10 4.85
C TYR A 310 -8.63 13.43 5.12
N LYS A 311 -7.62 14.23 5.45
CA LYS A 311 -6.20 13.81 5.62
C LYS A 311 -6.00 12.63 6.55
N ASP A 312 -6.80 12.56 7.61
CA ASP A 312 -6.68 11.52 8.64
C ASP A 312 -7.58 10.32 8.34
N GLU A 313 -8.75 10.53 7.72
CA GLU A 313 -9.62 9.44 7.30
C GLU A 313 -9.08 8.68 6.08
N VAL A 314 -8.36 9.36 5.19
CA VAL A 314 -7.69 8.75 4.02
C VAL A 314 -6.40 8.09 4.46
N ILE A 315 -6.39 6.77 4.51
CA ILE A 315 -5.22 5.98 4.92
C ILE A 315 -4.14 6.06 3.82
N PHE A 316 -4.50 5.70 2.59
CA PHE A 316 -3.68 5.92 1.40
C PHE A 316 -4.52 5.99 0.13
N SER A 317 -3.89 6.50 -0.94
CA SER A 317 -4.48 6.61 -2.27
C SER A 317 -3.47 6.37 -3.40
N THR A 318 -3.98 5.86 -4.52
CA THR A 318 -3.36 5.89 -5.85
C THR A 318 -4.20 6.80 -6.76
N SER A 319 -3.84 6.85 -8.05
CA SER A 319 -4.54 7.68 -9.02
C SER A 319 -5.98 7.25 -9.32
N ASP A 320 -6.39 6.06 -8.86
CA ASP A 320 -7.67 5.43 -9.12
C ASP A 320 -8.26 4.66 -7.93
N PHE A 321 -7.61 4.72 -6.76
CA PHE A 321 -8.02 3.96 -5.58
C PHE A 321 -7.82 4.76 -4.29
N ILE A 322 -8.76 4.62 -3.35
CA ILE A 322 -8.68 5.22 -2.01
C ILE A 322 -9.04 4.18 -0.96
N THR A 323 -8.27 4.11 0.13
CA THR A 323 -8.65 3.39 1.35
C THR A 323 -8.95 4.37 2.48
N LEU A 324 -10.10 4.20 3.13
CA LEU A 324 -10.59 5.06 4.21
C LEU A 324 -10.74 4.28 5.52
N PHE A 325 -10.48 4.96 6.64
CA PHE A 325 -10.90 4.56 7.99
C PHE A 325 -11.93 5.56 8.51
N LEU A 326 -13.15 5.09 8.75
CA LEU A 326 -14.30 5.95 9.05
C LEU A 326 -15.06 5.50 10.31
N PRO A 327 -15.60 6.44 11.10
CA PRO A 327 -16.63 6.14 12.08
C PRO A 327 -17.94 5.73 11.41
N LEU A 328 -18.89 5.20 12.17
CA LEU A 328 -20.15 4.66 11.64
C LEU A 328 -21.04 5.70 10.97
N ASN A 329 -21.06 6.91 11.54
CA ASN A 329 -22.03 7.94 11.17
C ASN A 329 -21.57 8.82 10.01
N GLN A 330 -20.34 8.63 9.50
CA GLN A 330 -19.80 9.48 8.45
C GLN A 330 -20.30 9.04 7.08
N ASP A 331 -20.99 9.93 6.37
CA ASP A 331 -21.55 9.59 5.06
C ASP A 331 -20.47 9.51 3.98
N LEU A 332 -20.34 8.34 3.37
CA LEU A 332 -19.41 8.05 2.30
C LEU A 332 -19.75 8.84 1.02
N ASN A 333 -21.04 9.06 0.73
CA ASN A 333 -21.44 9.87 -0.42
C ASN A 333 -20.92 11.30 -0.28
N ASN A 334 -21.00 11.88 0.93
CA ASN A 334 -20.50 13.23 1.17
C ASN A 334 -18.96 13.34 1.05
N ILE A 335 -18.21 12.32 1.49
CA ILE A 335 -16.75 12.30 1.33
C ILE A 335 -16.38 12.27 -0.15
N LEU A 336 -17.04 11.39 -0.92
CA LEU A 336 -16.71 11.11 -2.32
C LEU A 336 -17.52 11.95 -3.32
N LYS A 337 -18.38 12.86 -2.83
CA LYS A 337 -19.20 13.77 -3.63
C LYS A 337 -18.39 14.52 -4.69
N PRO A 338 -17.18 15.04 -4.43
CA PRO A 338 -16.39 15.68 -5.46
C PRO A 338 -16.12 14.79 -6.68
N LEU A 339 -15.95 13.47 -6.50
CA LEU A 339 -15.79 12.53 -7.60
C LEU A 339 -17.14 12.24 -8.28
N LEU A 340 -18.18 11.98 -7.51
CA LEU A 340 -19.52 11.68 -8.03
C LEU A 340 -20.08 12.85 -8.85
N ASP A 341 -19.91 14.08 -8.39
CA ASP A 341 -20.37 15.27 -9.10
C ASP A 341 -19.74 15.34 -10.50
N TRP A 342 -18.49 14.92 -10.65
CA TRP A 342 -17.77 14.91 -11.94
C TRP A 342 -18.09 13.71 -12.84
N GLY A 343 -19.04 12.85 -12.47
CA GLY A 343 -19.49 11.71 -13.30
C GLY A 343 -18.65 10.45 -13.14
N PHE A 344 -17.72 10.43 -12.17
CA PHE A 344 -17.07 9.18 -11.76
C PHE A 344 -18.09 8.31 -11.03
N TYR A 345 -17.97 6.99 -11.19
CA TYR A 345 -18.66 6.02 -10.34
C TYR A 345 -17.62 5.28 -9.51
N ILE A 346 -18.02 4.80 -8.35
CA ILE A 346 -17.09 4.25 -7.37
C ILE A 346 -17.57 2.87 -6.95
N GLU A 347 -16.74 1.88 -7.22
CA GLU A 347 -16.95 0.54 -6.67
C GLU A 347 -16.44 0.55 -5.24
N VAL A 348 -17.26 0.11 -4.29
CA VAL A 348 -16.98 0.20 -2.86
C VAL A 348 -17.06 -1.19 -2.23
N GLU A 349 -15.99 -1.57 -1.54
CA GLU A 349 -15.99 -2.66 -0.57
C GLU A 349 -15.88 -2.06 0.84
N GLU A 350 -16.93 -2.22 1.64
CA GLU A 350 -17.04 -1.65 2.98
C GLU A 350 -17.11 -2.76 4.02
N THR A 351 -16.19 -2.72 4.98
CA THR A 351 -16.17 -3.64 6.12
C THR A 351 -16.43 -2.89 7.40
N PHE A 352 -17.43 -3.34 8.15
CA PHE A 352 -17.85 -2.79 9.44
C PHE A 352 -17.72 -3.87 10.51
N THR A 353 -17.03 -3.56 11.60
CA THR A 353 -16.92 -4.43 12.78
C THR A 353 -16.36 -3.65 13.97
N ASP A 354 -16.22 -4.29 15.13
CA ASP A 354 -15.57 -3.70 16.29
C ASP A 354 -14.06 -3.48 16.08
N LEU A 355 -13.44 -2.58 16.85
CA LEU A 355 -12.05 -2.17 16.61
C LEU A 355 -11.02 -3.31 16.73
N GLY A 356 -11.31 -4.34 17.54
CA GLY A 356 -10.34 -5.39 17.87
C GLY A 356 -9.95 -6.25 16.66
N ILE A 357 -10.86 -6.47 15.72
CA ILE A 357 -10.63 -7.30 14.51
C ILE A 357 -10.67 -6.52 13.20
N LEU A 358 -10.98 -5.23 13.24
CA LEU A 358 -11.05 -4.39 12.06
C LEU A 358 -9.69 -4.39 11.34
N SER A 359 -9.69 -4.85 10.09
CA SER A 359 -8.49 -4.95 9.27
C SER A 359 -8.85 -4.92 7.79
N SER A 360 -7.88 -4.52 6.94
CA SER A 360 -8.09 -4.38 5.50
C SER A 360 -8.44 -5.68 4.79
N ILE A 361 -8.13 -6.84 5.37
CA ILE A 361 -8.36 -8.18 4.79
C ILE A 361 -9.68 -8.84 5.26
N LEU A 362 -10.37 -8.22 6.22
CA LEU A 362 -11.50 -8.85 6.88
C LEU A 362 -12.68 -9.08 5.92
N ASP A 363 -12.84 -8.22 4.91
CA ASP A 363 -13.72 -8.42 3.76
C ASP A 363 -13.52 -9.81 3.13
N LYS A 364 -12.29 -10.13 2.74
CA LYS A 364 -11.94 -11.40 2.09
C LYS A 364 -12.14 -12.57 3.03
N LYS A 365 -11.70 -12.47 4.28
CA LYS A 365 -11.89 -13.54 5.28
C LYS A 365 -13.36 -13.84 5.50
N THR A 366 -14.21 -12.82 5.55
CA THR A 366 -15.65 -12.96 5.76
C THR A 366 -16.34 -13.54 4.54
N LEU A 367 -16.05 -13.02 3.35
CA LEU A 367 -16.62 -13.52 2.09
C LEU A 367 -16.19 -14.95 1.79
N GLN A 368 -14.92 -15.28 2.05
CA GLN A 368 -14.42 -16.65 1.92
C GLN A 368 -15.08 -17.58 2.93
N ALA A 369 -15.24 -17.16 4.20
CA ALA A 369 -15.91 -17.99 5.20
C ALA A 369 -17.36 -18.29 4.79
N ARG A 370 -18.13 -17.28 4.35
CA ARG A 370 -19.50 -17.47 3.84
C ARG A 370 -19.52 -18.47 2.70
N LYS A 371 -18.67 -18.23 1.69
CA LYS A 371 -18.60 -19.07 0.50
C LYS A 371 -18.21 -20.51 0.81
N CYS A 372 -17.20 -20.72 1.65
CA CYS A 372 -16.73 -22.06 2.02
C CYS A 372 -17.69 -22.81 2.95
N VAL A 373 -18.63 -22.12 3.61
CA VAL A 373 -19.73 -22.76 4.35
C VAL A 373 -20.85 -23.19 3.41
N GLU A 374 -21.18 -22.37 2.42
CA GLU A 374 -22.25 -22.62 1.44
C GLU A 374 -21.84 -23.63 0.35
N GLU A 375 -20.66 -23.46 -0.25
CA GLU A 375 -20.20 -24.15 -1.47
C GLU A 375 -18.89 -24.95 -1.24
N HIS A 376 -18.72 -25.59 -0.07
CA HIS A 376 -17.45 -26.20 0.35
C HIS A 376 -16.84 -27.17 -0.69
N GLU A 377 -17.67 -28.04 -1.26
CA GLU A 377 -17.26 -29.10 -2.19
C GLU A 377 -16.89 -28.57 -3.59
N GLU A 378 -17.39 -27.39 -3.95
CA GLU A 378 -17.24 -26.81 -5.28
C GLU A 378 -15.94 -26.00 -5.42
N TRP A 379 -15.35 -25.56 -4.30
CA TRP A 379 -14.21 -24.64 -4.30
C TRP A 379 -12.92 -25.28 -3.78
N GLU A 380 -11.95 -25.44 -4.66
CA GLU A 380 -10.62 -26.01 -4.33
C GLU A 380 -9.88 -25.25 -3.21
N GLU A 381 -10.07 -23.94 -3.09
CA GLU A 381 -9.49 -23.19 -1.97
C GLU A 381 -10.13 -23.55 -0.62
N CYS A 382 -11.40 -23.94 -0.60
CA CYS A 382 -12.12 -24.31 0.62
C CYS A 382 -11.69 -25.68 1.13
N LYS A 383 -11.36 -26.62 0.22
CA LYS A 383 -10.89 -27.99 0.55
C LYS A 383 -9.56 -28.02 1.31
N LYS A 384 -8.82 -26.92 1.36
CA LYS A 384 -7.55 -26.80 2.10
C LYS A 384 -7.73 -26.83 3.63
N LYS A 385 -8.95 -26.63 4.14
CA LYS A 385 -9.27 -26.63 5.57
C LYS A 385 -10.61 -27.33 5.81
N PRO A 386 -10.82 -27.93 7.00
CA PRO A 386 -12.12 -28.48 7.36
C PRO A 386 -13.23 -27.42 7.28
N LYS A 387 -14.41 -27.81 6.79
CA LYS A 387 -15.60 -26.94 6.74
C LYS A 387 -15.92 -26.29 8.10
N GLU A 388 -15.79 -27.06 9.17
CA GLU A 388 -16.02 -26.60 10.55
C GLU A 388 -15.20 -25.37 10.95
N ASP A 389 -13.99 -25.19 10.41
CA ASP A 389 -13.16 -24.02 10.72
C ASP A 389 -13.77 -22.73 10.16
N PHE A 390 -14.39 -22.83 8.97
CA PHE A 390 -15.10 -21.71 8.36
C PHE A 390 -16.40 -21.41 9.11
N GLU A 391 -17.12 -22.44 9.57
CA GLU A 391 -18.34 -22.27 10.39
C GLU A 391 -18.02 -21.60 11.73
N LYS A 392 -16.97 -22.07 12.43
CA LYS A 392 -16.50 -21.47 13.69
C LYS A 392 -16.12 -20.00 13.50
N ARG A 393 -15.39 -19.68 12.43
CA ARG A 393 -15.06 -18.28 12.08
C ARG A 393 -16.32 -17.47 11.82
N LEU A 394 -17.24 -17.97 11.00
CA LEU A 394 -18.46 -17.26 10.65
C LEU A 394 -19.33 -16.97 11.88
N ASN A 395 -19.39 -17.92 12.82
CA ASN A 395 -20.06 -17.73 14.11
C ASN A 395 -19.43 -16.59 14.93
N VAL A 396 -18.09 -16.55 15.04
CA VAL A 396 -17.38 -15.44 15.71
C VAL A 396 -17.70 -14.10 15.02
N LEU A 397 -17.63 -14.05 13.70
CA LEU A 397 -17.90 -12.83 12.92
C LEU A 397 -19.34 -12.35 13.09
N ASN A 398 -20.31 -13.26 13.07
CA ASN A 398 -21.73 -12.96 13.26
C ASN A 398 -22.02 -12.47 14.68
N ASN A 399 -21.46 -13.11 15.71
CA ASN A 399 -21.59 -12.68 17.12
C ASN A 399 -21.03 -11.28 17.34
N ARG A 400 -20.00 -10.89 16.57
CA ARG A 400 -19.39 -9.56 16.59
C ARG A 400 -20.10 -8.55 15.69
N SER A 401 -21.19 -8.95 15.05
CA SER A 401 -21.96 -8.11 14.12
C SER A 401 -21.12 -7.60 12.94
N THR A 402 -20.15 -8.40 12.47
CA THR A 402 -19.31 -8.05 11.32
C THR A 402 -20.14 -8.05 10.04
N LYS A 403 -20.05 -6.97 9.27
CA LYS A 403 -20.75 -6.83 7.98
C LYS A 403 -19.78 -6.40 6.89
N VAL A 404 -19.97 -6.98 5.70
CA VAL A 404 -19.21 -6.67 4.50
C VAL A 404 -20.21 -6.39 3.40
N TYR A 405 -20.06 -5.23 2.76
CA TYR A 405 -20.92 -4.79 1.68
C TYR A 405 -20.07 -4.52 0.44
N LYS A 406 -20.60 -4.94 -0.72
CA LYS A 406 -20.16 -4.44 -2.01
C LYS A 406 -21.26 -3.55 -2.56
N LYS A 407 -20.93 -2.31 -2.89
CA LYS A 407 -21.91 -1.35 -3.43
C LYS A 407 -21.25 -0.47 -4.49
N TYR A 408 -22.09 0.13 -5.32
CA TYR A 408 -21.68 1.11 -6.31
C TYR A 408 -22.21 2.48 -5.88
N LEU A 409 -21.32 3.46 -5.78
CA LEU A 409 -21.75 4.85 -5.68
C LEU A 409 -21.80 5.42 -7.09
N MET A 410 -23.00 5.84 -7.48
CA MET A 410 -23.26 6.40 -8.79
C MET A 410 -23.35 7.92 -8.68
N PRO A 411 -22.95 8.66 -9.73
CA PRO A 411 -23.25 10.07 -9.81
C PRO A 411 -24.76 10.28 -9.76
N GLU A 412 -25.22 11.39 -9.19
CA GLU A 412 -26.62 11.81 -9.32
C GLU A 412 -26.93 12.06 -10.80
N LEU A 413 -27.72 11.15 -11.38
CA LEU A 413 -28.20 11.26 -12.75
C LEU A 413 -29.57 11.96 -12.74
N PRO A 414 -29.87 12.80 -13.73
CA PRO A 414 -31.21 13.34 -13.87
C PRO A 414 -32.21 12.21 -14.16
N ASP A 415 -33.45 12.36 -13.69
CA ASP A 415 -34.53 11.38 -13.90
C ASP A 415 -34.77 11.08 -15.39
N GLU A 416 -34.59 12.09 -16.23
CA GLU A 416 -34.60 11.97 -17.68
C GLU A 416 -33.38 12.69 -18.30
N ILE A 417 -32.66 12.01 -19.19
CA ILE A 417 -31.63 12.63 -20.02
C ILE A 417 -32.26 12.95 -21.37
N HIS A 418 -32.72 14.18 -21.55
CA HIS A 418 -33.25 14.60 -22.85
C HIS A 418 -32.15 14.60 -23.91
N PRO A 419 -32.40 14.02 -25.11
CA PRO A 419 -31.47 14.10 -26.22
C PRO A 419 -31.24 15.56 -26.66
N PRO A 420 -30.08 15.86 -27.26
CA PRO A 420 -28.97 14.96 -27.53
C PRO A 420 -28.18 14.60 -26.26
N ILE A 421 -27.73 13.35 -26.15
CA ILE A 421 -26.94 12.85 -25.01
C ILE A 421 -25.46 13.22 -25.23
N CYS A 422 -24.71 13.48 -24.17
CA CYS A 422 -23.28 13.75 -24.25
C CYS A 422 -22.52 12.56 -24.87
N ASP A 423 -21.78 12.80 -25.96
CA ASP A 423 -21.02 11.78 -26.71
C ASP A 423 -19.88 11.15 -25.90
N ILE A 424 -19.35 11.88 -24.91
CA ILE A 424 -18.20 11.43 -24.08
C ILE A 424 -18.68 10.60 -22.89
N CYS A 425 -19.48 11.19 -22.01
CA CYS A 425 -19.85 10.55 -20.74
C CYS A 425 -21.15 9.76 -20.80
N GLN A 426 -22.03 10.05 -21.76
CA GLN A 426 -23.37 9.45 -21.88
C GLN A 426 -24.27 9.60 -20.65
N GLN A 427 -23.93 10.50 -19.71
CA GLN A 427 -24.62 10.69 -18.42
C GLN A 427 -25.44 11.97 -18.33
N ARG A 428 -25.29 12.89 -19.28
CA ARG A 428 -25.89 14.24 -19.24
C ARG A 428 -26.33 14.65 -20.64
N ARG A 429 -27.22 15.64 -20.72
CA ARG A 429 -27.57 16.30 -21.99
C ARG A 429 -26.31 16.96 -22.57
N GLY A 430 -26.06 16.69 -23.84
CA GLY A 430 -24.99 17.31 -24.61
C GLY A 430 -25.42 18.68 -25.14
N VAL A 431 -24.50 19.63 -25.10
CA VAL A 431 -24.63 20.90 -25.81
C VAL A 431 -23.89 20.76 -27.12
N GLU A 432 -24.46 21.25 -28.21
CA GLU A 432 -23.79 21.26 -29.49
C GLU A 432 -22.49 22.08 -29.40
N ARG A 433 -21.38 21.46 -29.77
CA ARG A 433 -20.06 22.08 -29.91
C ARG A 433 -19.54 21.73 -31.30
N ILE A 434 -19.10 22.76 -32.03
CA ILE A 434 -18.49 22.59 -33.35
C ILE A 434 -17.00 22.86 -33.19
N LYS A 435 -16.18 21.86 -33.53
CA LYS A 435 -14.72 22.01 -33.57
C LYS A 435 -14.22 21.53 -34.93
N GLU A 436 -13.57 22.43 -35.65
CA GLU A 436 -13.22 22.28 -37.08
C GLU A 436 -14.49 22.08 -37.93
N THR A 437 -14.78 20.85 -38.34
CA THR A 437 -15.95 20.48 -39.15
C THR A 437 -16.81 19.40 -38.49
N ILE A 438 -16.42 18.93 -37.31
CA ILE A 438 -17.12 17.85 -36.60
C ILE A 438 -18.07 18.48 -35.58
N ARG A 439 -19.35 18.12 -35.73
CA ARG A 439 -20.41 18.41 -34.76
C ARG A 439 -20.36 17.36 -33.66
N GLU A 440 -20.22 17.79 -32.42
CA GLU A 440 -20.23 16.93 -31.23
C GLU A 440 -21.26 17.46 -30.23
N TRP A 441 -21.86 16.58 -29.44
CA TRP A 441 -22.74 16.93 -28.35
C TRP A 441 -22.06 16.64 -27.03
N ILE A 442 -21.61 17.69 -26.35
CA ILE A 442 -20.74 17.57 -25.17
C ILE A 442 -21.36 18.36 -24.03
N CYS A 443 -21.51 17.73 -22.87
CA CYS A 443 -21.98 18.43 -21.68
C CYS A 443 -20.88 19.33 -21.11
N ASP A 444 -21.27 20.36 -20.35
CA ASP A 444 -20.33 21.38 -19.87
C ASP A 444 -19.18 20.79 -19.06
N LYS A 445 -19.42 19.75 -18.24
CA LYS A 445 -18.35 19.09 -17.47
C LYS A 445 -17.31 18.40 -18.36
N CYS A 446 -17.74 17.72 -19.42
CA CYS A 446 -16.81 17.10 -20.36
C CYS A 446 -16.06 18.16 -21.18
N GLN A 447 -16.69 19.30 -21.45
CA GLN A 447 -16.02 20.44 -22.07
C GLN A 447 -14.97 21.04 -21.12
N GLU A 448 -15.29 21.24 -19.85
CA GLU A 448 -14.35 21.69 -18.82
C GLU A 448 -13.12 20.76 -18.74
N ILE A 449 -13.32 19.43 -18.78
CA ILE A 449 -12.22 18.46 -18.85
C ILE A 449 -11.33 18.69 -20.07
N ARG A 450 -11.90 19.05 -21.23
CA ARG A 450 -11.08 19.37 -22.41
C ARG A 450 -10.31 20.68 -22.22
N ASP A 451 -10.94 21.67 -21.59
CA ASP A 451 -10.38 23.00 -21.40
C ASP A 451 -9.26 23.05 -20.34
N LEU A 452 -9.15 22.01 -19.51
CA LEU A 452 -8.06 21.80 -18.56
C LEU A 452 -6.65 21.91 -19.17
N GLY A 453 -6.50 21.75 -20.49
CA GLY A 453 -5.29 22.15 -21.21
C GLY A 453 -4.61 21.01 -21.94
N GLU A 454 -3.56 21.35 -22.69
CA GLU A 454 -3.04 20.50 -23.76
C GLU A 454 -1.52 20.29 -23.66
N PRO A 455 -0.99 19.57 -22.64
CA PRO A 455 0.42 19.20 -22.66
C PRO A 455 0.77 18.43 -23.93
N PHE A 456 -0.12 17.53 -24.35
CA PHE A 456 0.08 16.66 -25.51
C PHE A 456 -0.01 17.39 -26.87
N ARG A 457 -0.90 18.38 -27.05
CA ARG A 457 -1.07 19.05 -28.37
C ARG A 457 0.16 19.82 -28.84
N LYS A 458 0.99 20.28 -27.89
CA LYS A 458 2.22 21.04 -28.18
C LYS A 458 3.18 20.30 -29.11
N TYR A 459 3.16 18.97 -29.09
CA TYR A 459 4.02 18.14 -29.93
C TYR A 459 3.23 17.19 -30.85
N THR A 460 1.95 16.91 -30.59
CA THR A 460 1.18 16.02 -31.47
C THR A 460 1.03 16.56 -32.87
N THR A 461 0.84 17.87 -33.04
CA THR A 461 0.65 18.46 -34.38
C THR A 461 1.87 18.16 -35.26
N VAL A 462 3.06 18.37 -34.70
CA VAL A 462 4.33 18.03 -35.36
C VAL A 462 4.42 16.53 -35.64
N TRP A 463 4.07 15.69 -34.67
CA TRP A 463 4.13 14.23 -34.81
C TRP A 463 3.11 13.70 -35.83
N GLU A 464 1.95 14.34 -35.95
CA GLU A 464 0.88 14.04 -36.91
C GLU A 464 1.26 14.45 -38.34
N GLU A 465 1.90 15.62 -38.49
CA GLU A 465 2.47 16.09 -39.76
C GLU A 465 3.61 15.18 -40.23
N GLU A 466 4.51 14.79 -39.33
CA GLU A 466 5.57 13.79 -39.56
C GLU A 466 5.02 12.37 -39.75
N ASN A 467 3.72 12.15 -39.48
CA ASN A 467 3.03 10.87 -39.57
C ASN A 467 3.74 9.73 -38.81
N VAL A 468 4.28 10.05 -37.62
CA VAL A 468 5.12 9.11 -36.85
C VAL A 468 4.30 7.97 -36.25
N LYS A 469 5.00 6.86 -35.99
CA LYS A 469 4.53 5.86 -35.04
C LYS A 469 4.83 6.33 -33.63
N VAL A 470 3.91 6.11 -32.71
CA VAL A 470 4.07 6.38 -31.28
C VAL A 470 3.88 5.12 -30.47
N CYS A 471 4.53 5.09 -29.32
CA CYS A 471 4.29 4.09 -28.29
C CYS A 471 3.69 4.80 -27.08
N TRP A 472 2.41 4.51 -26.81
CA TRP A 472 1.80 4.84 -25.53
C TRP A 472 2.19 3.80 -24.52
N PHE A 473 2.47 4.21 -23.28
CA PHE A 473 2.74 3.27 -22.20
C PHE A 473 2.00 3.62 -20.93
N LYS A 474 1.58 2.59 -20.20
CA LYS A 474 0.90 2.72 -18.91
C LYS A 474 1.48 1.75 -17.87
N PHE A 475 1.80 2.26 -16.69
CA PHE A 475 2.04 1.46 -15.50
C PHE A 475 0.70 1.11 -14.84
N SER A 476 0.61 -0.03 -14.16
CA SER A 476 -0.58 -0.39 -13.39
C SER A 476 -0.19 -1.18 -12.16
N LEU A 477 -0.82 -0.85 -11.03
CA LEU A 477 -0.72 -1.58 -9.77
C LEU A 477 -2.08 -2.21 -9.43
N ASP A 478 -2.15 -3.53 -9.38
CA ASP A 478 -3.38 -4.24 -9.01
C ASP A 478 -3.48 -4.43 -7.49
N GLN A 479 -4.33 -3.62 -6.84
CA GLN A 479 -4.54 -3.64 -5.39
C GLN A 479 -5.04 -5.00 -4.87
N ASN A 480 -5.85 -5.70 -5.66
CA ASN A 480 -6.39 -7.00 -5.28
C ASN A 480 -5.32 -8.09 -5.32
N LYS A 481 -4.46 -8.07 -6.35
CA LYS A 481 -3.28 -8.94 -6.42
C LYS A 481 -2.27 -8.60 -5.32
N LEU A 482 -2.02 -7.32 -5.06
CA LEU A 482 -1.07 -6.86 -4.03
C LEU A 482 -1.43 -7.43 -2.65
N GLU A 483 -2.68 -7.27 -2.22
CA GLU A 483 -3.10 -7.75 -0.91
C GLU A 483 -2.98 -9.28 -0.77
N LYS A 484 -3.32 -10.04 -1.82
CA LYS A 484 -3.17 -11.50 -1.84
C LYS A 484 -1.69 -11.92 -1.81
N TRP A 485 -0.86 -11.21 -2.57
CA TRP A 485 0.58 -11.49 -2.63
C TRP A 485 1.26 -11.20 -1.30
N LEU A 486 0.93 -10.09 -0.63
CA LEU A 486 1.49 -9.76 0.70
C LEU A 486 1.18 -10.84 1.74
N GLN A 487 -0.06 -11.38 1.75
CA GLN A 487 -0.42 -12.50 2.63
C GLN A 487 0.41 -13.74 2.35
N LYS A 488 0.59 -14.08 1.06
CA LYS A 488 1.38 -15.23 0.65
C LYS A 488 2.86 -15.04 1.01
N ALA A 489 3.43 -13.89 0.70
CA ALA A 489 4.83 -13.56 0.98
C ALA A 489 5.12 -13.55 2.49
N PHE A 490 4.19 -13.01 3.30
CA PHE A 490 4.29 -13.08 4.75
C PHE A 490 4.18 -14.54 5.25
N GLY A 491 3.27 -15.33 4.67
CA GLY A 491 3.15 -16.74 5.00
C GLY A 491 4.42 -17.55 4.72
N GLU A 492 5.04 -17.33 3.56
CA GLU A 492 6.33 -17.92 3.19
C GLU A 492 7.45 -17.48 4.13
N TYR A 493 7.45 -16.21 4.54
CA TYR A 493 8.39 -15.69 5.53
C TYR A 493 8.20 -16.32 6.91
N VAL A 494 6.95 -16.54 7.35
CA VAL A 494 6.66 -17.26 8.60
C VAL A 494 7.13 -18.73 8.51
N ASP A 495 6.93 -19.38 7.37
CA ASP A 495 7.29 -20.78 7.15
C ASP A 495 8.80 -21.01 7.13
N SER A 496 9.61 -20.04 6.67
CA SER A 496 11.07 -20.20 6.64
C SER A 496 11.72 -20.36 8.03
N TYR A 497 10.97 -20.12 9.10
CA TYR A 497 11.43 -20.22 10.49
C TYR A 497 10.74 -21.31 11.31
N ASN A 498 9.83 -22.09 10.72
CA ASN A 498 9.13 -23.22 11.37
C ASN A 498 8.53 -22.87 12.75
N PHE A 499 7.87 -21.71 12.85
CA PHE A 499 7.22 -21.33 14.10
C PHE A 499 6.10 -22.31 14.47
N ARG A 500 6.10 -22.80 15.71
CA ARG A 500 5.03 -23.67 16.26
C ARG A 500 3.62 -23.10 16.06
N GLN A 501 3.51 -21.78 16.01
CA GLN A 501 2.26 -21.04 15.87
C GLN A 501 2.20 -20.25 14.56
N GLY A 502 2.95 -20.68 13.53
CA GLY A 502 2.99 -20.00 12.24
C GLY A 502 1.61 -19.78 11.62
N ASN A 503 0.69 -20.74 11.77
CA ASN A 503 -0.68 -20.60 11.28
C ASN A 503 -1.45 -19.47 11.97
N VAL A 504 -1.23 -19.22 13.26
CA VAL A 504 -1.86 -18.09 13.97
C VAL A 504 -1.31 -16.76 13.49
N LEU A 505 0.01 -16.66 13.30
CA LEU A 505 0.64 -15.45 12.77
C LEU A 505 0.11 -15.10 11.37
N LYS A 506 -0.02 -16.10 10.51
CA LYS A 506 -0.60 -15.93 9.16
C LYS A 506 -2.07 -15.52 9.22
N ASP A 507 -2.84 -16.11 10.14
CA ASP A 507 -4.26 -15.81 10.27
C ASP A 507 -4.53 -14.42 10.85
N GLU A 508 -3.65 -13.91 11.71
CA GLU A 508 -3.79 -12.60 12.35
C GLU A 508 -3.00 -11.47 11.66
N PHE A 509 -2.39 -11.77 10.50
CA PHE A 509 -1.71 -10.78 9.68
C PHE A 509 -2.69 -9.75 9.08
N ARG A 510 -2.30 -8.47 9.19
CA ARG A 510 -3.03 -7.28 8.73
C ARG A 510 -2.15 -6.56 7.69
N PRO A 511 -2.47 -6.68 6.38
CA PRO A 511 -1.58 -6.19 5.33
C PRO A 511 -1.60 -4.67 5.13
N LEU A 512 -2.47 -3.92 5.81
CA LEU A 512 -2.69 -2.49 5.56
C LEU A 512 -1.40 -1.67 5.59
N ALA A 513 -0.60 -1.78 6.66
CA ALA A 513 0.65 -1.03 6.77
C ALA A 513 1.64 -1.39 5.65
N LEU A 514 1.73 -2.66 5.27
CA LEU A 514 2.60 -3.09 4.17
C LEU A 514 2.10 -2.61 2.80
N GLN A 515 0.78 -2.50 2.59
CA GLN A 515 0.22 -1.89 1.37
C GLN A 515 0.64 -0.42 1.25
N VAL A 516 0.63 0.32 2.36
CA VAL A 516 1.06 1.72 2.40
C VAL A 516 2.55 1.84 2.08
N ASP A 517 3.41 1.03 2.70
CA ASP A 517 4.84 0.98 2.40
C ASP A 517 5.12 0.61 0.93
N PHE A 518 4.43 -0.41 0.41
CA PHE A 518 4.56 -0.82 -0.99
C PHE A 518 4.17 0.31 -1.95
N ASN A 519 3.06 0.99 -1.69
CA ASN A 519 2.58 2.09 -2.53
C ASN A 519 3.56 3.28 -2.53
N LYS A 520 4.24 3.56 -1.40
CA LYS A 520 5.30 4.58 -1.34
C LYS A 520 6.49 4.21 -2.23
N ASP A 521 6.95 2.97 -2.16
CA ASP A 521 8.02 2.47 -3.03
C ASP A 521 7.60 2.48 -4.51
N TYR A 522 6.33 2.20 -4.81
CA TYR A 522 5.79 2.25 -6.18
C TYR A 522 5.83 3.67 -6.75
N LYS A 523 5.36 4.66 -5.97
CA LYS A 523 5.43 6.08 -6.37
C LYS A 523 6.87 6.55 -6.57
N GLU A 524 7.81 6.12 -5.71
CA GLU A 524 9.22 6.46 -5.87
C GLU A 524 9.84 5.80 -7.13
N MET A 525 9.46 4.55 -7.44
CA MET A 525 9.88 3.88 -8.68
C MET A 525 9.38 4.65 -9.92
N LEU A 526 8.12 5.11 -9.93
CA LEU A 526 7.57 5.91 -11.03
C LEU A 526 8.31 7.24 -11.18
N LYS A 527 8.60 7.91 -10.07
CA LYS A 527 9.39 9.15 -10.08
C LYS A 527 10.78 8.92 -10.70
N LYS A 528 11.49 7.89 -10.25
CA LYS A 528 12.81 7.51 -10.81
C LYS A 528 12.74 7.12 -12.28
N PHE A 529 11.64 6.50 -12.70
CA PHE A 529 11.43 6.19 -14.12
C PHE A 529 11.45 7.46 -14.97
N TRP A 530 10.71 8.50 -14.56
CA TRP A 530 10.69 9.77 -15.28
C TRP A 530 12.01 10.53 -15.19
N GLU A 531 12.68 10.55 -14.04
CA GLU A 531 14.02 11.15 -13.89
C GLU A 531 15.03 10.58 -14.90
N ASN A 532 14.96 9.28 -15.23
CA ASN A 532 15.85 8.64 -16.20
C ASN A 532 15.57 9.01 -17.67
N PHE A 533 14.44 9.67 -17.93
CA PHE A 533 14.03 10.20 -19.24
C PHE A 533 13.98 11.73 -19.29
N ASP A 534 14.36 12.41 -18.21
CA ASP A 534 14.45 13.87 -18.19
C ASP A 534 15.44 14.35 -19.28
N GLY A 535 15.00 15.34 -20.07
CA GLY A 535 15.77 15.89 -21.19
C GLY A 535 15.68 15.09 -22.50
N ILE A 536 14.99 13.95 -22.54
CA ILE A 536 14.76 13.21 -23.80
C ILE A 536 13.52 13.77 -24.48
N GLU A 537 13.73 14.55 -25.55
CA GLU A 537 12.64 15.26 -26.22
C GLU A 537 11.53 14.35 -26.74
N ASP A 538 11.86 13.13 -27.17
CA ASP A 538 10.88 12.21 -27.75
C ASP A 538 10.03 11.47 -26.71
N VAL A 539 10.37 11.53 -25.42
CA VAL A 539 9.59 10.92 -24.34
C VAL A 539 8.81 11.99 -23.62
N LYS A 540 7.49 11.85 -23.60
CA LYS A 540 6.61 12.88 -23.09
C LYS A 540 5.63 12.32 -22.07
N LYS A 541 5.34 13.16 -21.09
CA LYS A 541 4.25 12.96 -20.13
C LYS A 541 3.01 13.68 -20.68
N PRO A 542 2.00 12.96 -21.18
CA PRO A 542 0.81 13.58 -21.78
C PRO A 542 -0.04 14.33 -20.74
N ILE A 543 0.12 13.99 -19.45
CA ILE A 543 -0.55 14.63 -18.31
C ILE A 543 0.50 14.87 -17.23
N ALA A 544 0.86 16.14 -16.99
CA ALA A 544 2.01 16.50 -16.14
C ALA A 544 1.94 15.92 -14.71
N GLU A 545 0.74 15.76 -14.17
CA GLU A 545 0.47 15.31 -12.80
C GLU A 545 0.24 13.80 -12.69
N TYR A 546 0.29 13.04 -13.79
CA TYR A 546 -0.07 11.61 -13.82
C TYR A 546 1.13 10.73 -14.24
N ASP A 547 1.89 10.21 -13.27
CA ASP A 547 3.14 9.47 -13.50
C ASP A 547 2.97 8.09 -14.15
N GLU A 548 1.75 7.54 -14.17
CA GLU A 548 1.51 6.19 -14.67
C GLU A 548 1.34 6.13 -16.20
N LEU A 549 1.17 7.27 -16.90
CA LEU A 549 0.94 7.31 -18.36
C LEU A 549 2.02 8.12 -19.05
N GLY A 550 2.55 7.57 -20.14
CA GLY A 550 3.50 8.26 -21.00
C GLY A 550 3.35 7.90 -22.46
N VAL A 551 4.08 8.63 -23.31
CA VAL A 551 4.04 8.46 -24.76
C VAL A 551 5.38 8.88 -25.36
N PHE A 552 5.85 8.15 -26.36
CA PHE A 552 7.08 8.51 -27.06
C PHE A 552 7.04 8.20 -28.56
N LYS A 553 7.87 8.88 -29.37
CA LYS A 553 8.08 8.54 -30.78
C LYS A 553 8.68 7.14 -30.87
N TYR A 554 7.99 6.23 -31.55
CA TYR A 554 8.45 4.85 -31.63
C TYR A 554 9.76 4.76 -32.43
N SER A 555 10.80 4.29 -31.76
CA SER A 555 11.98 3.68 -32.36
C SER A 555 12.30 2.38 -31.63
N PRO A 556 12.92 1.39 -32.30
CA PRO A 556 13.37 0.17 -31.64
C PRO A 556 14.30 0.46 -30.44
N GLU A 557 15.22 1.41 -30.58
CA GLU A 557 16.20 1.80 -29.57
C GLU A 557 15.54 2.45 -28.34
N LEU A 558 14.62 3.38 -28.55
CA LEU A 558 13.93 4.05 -27.44
C LEU A 558 12.97 3.09 -26.73
N THR A 559 12.27 2.24 -27.48
CA THR A 559 11.41 1.19 -26.90
C THR A 559 12.23 0.23 -26.04
N LYS A 560 13.40 -0.17 -26.52
CA LYS A 560 14.35 -1.00 -25.77
C LYS A 560 14.76 -0.30 -24.47
N ARG A 561 15.17 0.97 -24.55
CA ARG A 561 15.56 1.77 -23.38
C ARG A 561 14.44 1.89 -22.33
N VAL A 562 13.19 2.08 -22.77
CA VAL A 562 12.01 2.11 -21.88
C VAL A 562 11.82 0.79 -21.15
N ILE A 563 11.90 -0.33 -21.88
CA ILE A 563 11.77 -1.67 -21.30
C ILE A 563 12.91 -1.97 -20.31
N GLU A 564 14.16 -1.67 -20.68
CA GLU A 564 15.33 -1.86 -19.83
C GLU A 564 15.26 -0.99 -18.57
N ASN A 565 14.83 0.27 -18.70
CA ASN A 565 14.66 1.15 -17.56
C ASN A 565 13.62 0.60 -16.57
N PHE A 566 12.48 0.14 -17.08
CA PHE A 566 11.46 -0.51 -16.25
C PHE A 566 11.99 -1.78 -15.56
N LEU A 567 12.68 -2.66 -16.30
CA LEU A 567 13.29 -3.87 -15.73
C LEU A 567 14.27 -3.54 -14.60
N ASN A 568 15.16 -2.57 -14.82
CA ASN A 568 16.17 -2.17 -13.85
C ASN A 568 15.55 -1.59 -12.58
N LEU A 569 14.57 -0.69 -12.73
CA LEU A 569 13.86 -0.09 -11.60
C LEU A 569 13.00 -1.13 -10.87
N PHE A 570 12.35 -2.04 -11.59
CA PHE A 570 11.61 -3.14 -10.95
C PHE A 570 12.55 -4.04 -10.14
N GLU A 571 13.73 -4.38 -10.64
CA GLU A 571 14.74 -5.16 -9.89
C GLU A 571 15.30 -4.39 -8.69
N GLN A 572 15.40 -3.07 -8.78
CA GLN A 572 15.85 -2.23 -7.68
C GLN A 572 14.83 -2.19 -6.54
N TYR A 573 13.55 -1.92 -6.87
CA TYR A 573 12.50 -1.66 -5.89
C TYR A 573 11.74 -2.93 -5.47
N PHE A 574 11.48 -3.85 -6.39
CA PHE A 574 10.59 -5.02 -6.22
C PHE A 574 11.23 -6.36 -6.66
N PRO A 575 12.51 -6.65 -6.32
CA PRO A 575 13.21 -7.85 -6.80
C PRO A 575 12.51 -9.16 -6.41
N ASP A 576 11.85 -9.21 -5.25
CA ASP A 576 11.21 -10.42 -4.72
C ASP A 576 9.74 -10.57 -5.14
N CYS A 577 9.19 -9.64 -5.91
CA CYS A 577 7.81 -9.71 -6.36
C CYS A 577 7.58 -10.76 -7.44
N ALA A 578 6.36 -11.32 -7.46
CA ALA A 578 5.91 -12.11 -8.59
C ALA A 578 5.95 -11.27 -9.86
N SER A 579 6.42 -11.88 -10.94
CA SER A 579 6.76 -11.18 -12.19
C SER A 579 6.27 -11.93 -13.42
N ASP A 580 5.25 -12.76 -13.24
CA ASP A 580 4.51 -13.53 -14.24
C ASP A 580 3.04 -13.04 -14.31
N GLU A 581 2.07 -13.92 -14.62
CA GLU A 581 0.64 -13.57 -14.63
C GLU A 581 0.12 -13.06 -13.26
N LYS A 582 0.85 -13.35 -12.19
CA LYS A 582 0.59 -12.86 -10.84
C LYS A 582 1.31 -11.55 -10.54
N SER A 583 1.92 -10.92 -11.54
CA SER A 583 2.63 -9.67 -11.32
C SER A 583 1.71 -8.57 -10.80
N LEU A 584 2.22 -7.88 -9.79
CA LEU A 584 1.53 -6.79 -9.10
C LEU A 584 1.59 -5.49 -9.89
N ILE A 585 2.73 -5.29 -10.56
CA ILE A 585 3.06 -4.11 -11.33
C ILE A 585 3.25 -4.55 -12.78
N SER A 586 2.52 -3.94 -13.69
CA SER A 586 2.66 -4.20 -15.12
C SER A 586 3.02 -2.94 -15.88
N LEU A 587 3.90 -3.07 -16.89
CA LEU A 587 4.07 -2.08 -17.95
C LEU A 587 3.29 -2.55 -19.19
N SER A 588 2.46 -1.67 -19.75
CA SER A 588 1.74 -1.94 -20.99
C SER A 588 2.19 -0.96 -22.06
N LEU A 589 2.54 -1.46 -23.25
CA LEU A 589 3.00 -0.69 -24.41
C LEU A 589 2.00 -0.85 -25.56
N SER A 590 1.54 0.25 -26.12
CA SER A 590 0.59 0.26 -27.24
C SER A 590 1.16 1.11 -28.38
N ILE A 591 1.57 0.44 -29.45
CA ILE A 591 2.28 1.03 -30.57
C ILE A 591 1.35 1.12 -31.77
N ALA A 592 1.18 2.33 -32.29
CA ALA A 592 0.40 2.58 -33.49
C ALA A 592 0.86 3.87 -34.17
N ASN A 593 0.28 4.20 -35.33
CA ASN A 593 0.41 5.54 -35.89
C ASN A 593 -0.24 6.56 -34.94
N ILE A 594 0.30 7.77 -34.85
CA ILE A 594 -0.23 8.84 -33.97
C ILE A 594 -1.72 9.15 -34.21
N LYS A 595 -2.24 8.95 -35.43
CA LYS A 595 -3.66 9.13 -35.77
C LYS A 595 -4.55 7.99 -35.28
N TYR A 596 -3.98 6.94 -34.69
CA TYR A 596 -4.75 5.83 -34.16
C TYR A 596 -5.56 6.27 -32.93
N PRO A 597 -6.84 5.88 -32.80
CA PRO A 597 -7.70 6.39 -31.73
C PRO A 597 -7.17 6.09 -30.33
N ILE A 598 -7.04 7.13 -29.50
CA ILE A 598 -6.57 7.00 -28.11
C ILE A 598 -7.45 6.07 -27.27
N ARG A 599 -8.75 6.01 -27.54
CA ARG A 599 -9.69 5.04 -26.93
C ARG A 599 -9.20 3.60 -27.06
N GLU A 600 -8.59 3.24 -28.19
CA GLU A 600 -8.14 1.87 -28.45
C GLU A 600 -6.87 1.52 -27.68
N HIS A 601 -5.97 2.50 -27.50
CA HIS A 601 -4.83 2.37 -26.60
C HIS A 601 -5.32 2.19 -25.14
N TRP A 602 -6.28 3.03 -24.72
CA TRP A 602 -6.85 2.95 -23.38
C TRP A 602 -7.58 1.64 -23.11
N ARG A 603 -8.37 1.15 -24.07
CA ARG A 603 -9.06 -0.15 -23.97
C ARG A 603 -8.08 -1.28 -23.71
N PHE A 604 -6.93 -1.28 -24.41
CA PHE A 604 -5.86 -2.24 -24.17
C PHE A 604 -5.27 -2.10 -22.76
N PHE A 605 -5.07 -0.88 -22.28
CA PHE A 605 -4.56 -0.63 -20.93
C PHE A 605 -5.53 -1.02 -19.82
N GLU A 606 -6.83 -1.16 -20.08
CA GLU A 606 -7.82 -1.55 -19.06
C GLU A 606 -8.21 -3.04 -19.14
N GLU A 607 -7.56 -3.83 -20.00
CA GLU A 607 -7.76 -5.29 -20.04
C GLU A 607 -7.36 -5.93 -18.69
N GLY A 608 -8.22 -6.80 -18.14
CA GLY A 608 -8.00 -7.39 -16.80
C GLY A 608 -6.89 -8.45 -16.74
N ASN A 609 -6.55 -9.09 -17.87
CA ASN A 609 -5.54 -10.14 -17.92
C ASN A 609 -4.16 -9.59 -18.29
N LYS A 610 -3.51 -8.86 -17.36
CA LYS A 610 -2.17 -8.32 -17.56
C LYS A 610 -1.09 -9.23 -16.98
N ASN A 611 0.03 -9.33 -17.70
CA ASN A 611 1.30 -9.90 -17.26
C ASN A 611 2.29 -8.78 -16.93
N PHE A 612 3.55 -9.10 -16.64
CA PHE A 612 4.60 -8.14 -16.28
C PHE A 612 4.86 -7.08 -17.36
N LEU A 613 5.01 -7.50 -18.62
CA LEU A 613 5.05 -6.63 -19.79
C LEU A 613 3.97 -7.04 -20.79
N ASN A 614 3.17 -6.08 -21.24
CA ASN A 614 2.09 -6.30 -22.21
C ASN A 614 2.35 -5.41 -23.42
N ILE A 615 2.35 -5.96 -24.63
CA ILE A 615 2.65 -5.21 -25.84
C ILE A 615 1.54 -5.41 -26.87
N ARG A 616 1.00 -4.32 -27.39
CA ARG A 616 0.13 -4.29 -28.55
C ARG A 616 0.80 -3.48 -29.64
N TYR A 617 1.22 -4.13 -30.72
CA TYR A 617 1.66 -3.45 -31.93
C TYR A 617 0.54 -3.54 -32.97
N HIS A 618 -0.14 -2.41 -33.22
CA HIS A 618 -1.34 -2.33 -34.04
C HIS A 618 -1.17 -3.00 -35.41
N LYS A 619 -2.07 -3.95 -35.72
CA LYS A 619 -2.07 -4.82 -36.92
C LYS A 619 -0.87 -5.76 -37.06
N VAL A 620 0.03 -5.84 -36.07
CA VAL A 620 1.19 -6.73 -36.10
C VAL A 620 1.02 -7.87 -35.10
N PHE A 621 0.95 -7.58 -33.80
CA PHE A 621 0.77 -8.61 -32.77
C PHE A 621 0.24 -8.04 -31.44
N VAL A 622 -0.22 -8.95 -30.57
CA VAL A 622 -0.47 -8.68 -29.15
C VAL A 622 0.19 -9.79 -28.34
N GLU A 623 1.14 -9.42 -27.48
CA GLU A 623 1.92 -10.38 -26.71
C GLU A 623 2.08 -9.95 -25.25
N LYS A 624 2.23 -10.96 -24.38
CA LYS A 624 2.37 -10.78 -22.93
C LYS A 624 3.59 -11.56 -22.44
N TYR A 625 4.44 -10.91 -21.66
CA TYR A 625 5.72 -11.44 -21.22
C TYR A 625 5.80 -11.45 -19.71
N ALA A 626 6.24 -12.59 -19.15
CA ALA A 626 6.76 -12.64 -17.78
C ALA A 626 8.19 -12.05 -17.76
N LYS A 627 8.64 -11.55 -16.61
CA LYS A 627 9.98 -10.95 -16.42
C LYS A 627 11.11 -11.89 -16.83
N GLU A 628 11.10 -13.14 -16.38
CA GLU A 628 12.15 -14.11 -16.75
C GLU A 628 12.17 -14.40 -18.25
N GLN A 629 10.99 -14.54 -18.87
CA GLN A 629 10.89 -14.68 -20.33
C GLN A 629 11.49 -13.46 -21.03
N LEU A 630 11.12 -12.25 -20.58
CA LEU A 630 11.61 -11.00 -21.14
C LEU A 630 13.13 -10.85 -21.00
N ARG A 631 13.70 -11.12 -19.82
CA ARG A 631 15.15 -11.06 -19.59
C ARG A 631 15.92 -12.02 -20.50
N ILE A 632 15.50 -13.28 -20.55
CA ILE A 632 16.19 -14.29 -21.37
C ILE A 632 16.12 -13.92 -22.87
N ILE A 633 14.97 -13.43 -23.36
CA ILE A 633 14.87 -12.98 -24.76
C ILE A 633 15.76 -11.75 -25.00
N MET A 634 15.74 -10.77 -24.09
CA MET A 634 16.59 -9.58 -24.18
C MET A 634 18.08 -9.95 -24.24
N ASP A 635 18.54 -10.84 -23.36
CA ASP A 635 19.95 -11.23 -23.29
C ASP A 635 20.41 -12.09 -24.47
N LYS A 636 19.58 -13.05 -24.90
CA LYS A 636 19.95 -14.07 -25.92
C LYS A 636 19.58 -13.74 -27.36
N VAL A 637 18.66 -12.79 -27.57
CA VAL A 637 18.13 -12.45 -28.90
C VAL A 637 18.36 -10.98 -29.22
N ILE A 638 18.09 -10.09 -28.26
CA ILE A 638 18.10 -8.65 -28.52
C ILE A 638 19.49 -8.06 -28.30
N ASN A 639 20.23 -8.48 -27.27
CA ASN A 639 21.53 -7.92 -26.90
C ASN A 639 22.71 -8.62 -27.57
N THR A 640 22.51 -9.84 -28.05
CA THR A 640 23.53 -10.62 -28.76
C THR A 640 23.52 -10.29 -30.26
N GLU A 641 24.70 -10.30 -30.91
CA GLU A 641 24.81 -10.18 -32.37
C GLU A 641 24.51 -11.50 -33.10
N THR A 642 24.30 -12.59 -32.35
CA THR A 642 24.12 -13.91 -32.92
C THR A 642 22.81 -14.01 -33.71
N SER A 643 22.95 -14.24 -35.01
CA SER A 643 21.94 -14.83 -35.91
C SER A 643 20.73 -13.99 -36.32
N SER A 644 20.91 -12.68 -36.59
CA SER A 644 19.88 -11.86 -37.25
C SER A 644 19.32 -12.55 -38.51
N SER A 645 20.18 -13.15 -39.33
CA SER A 645 19.78 -13.86 -40.56
C SER A 645 18.85 -15.06 -40.31
N PHE A 646 19.04 -15.80 -39.22
CA PHE A 646 18.17 -16.93 -38.88
C PHE A 646 16.84 -16.47 -38.27
N LEU A 647 16.87 -15.44 -37.42
CA LEU A 647 15.66 -14.82 -36.88
C LEU A 647 14.80 -14.19 -37.97
N HIS A 648 15.43 -13.54 -38.97
CA HIS A 648 14.74 -13.06 -40.16
C HIS A 648 14.13 -14.21 -40.97
N LYS A 649 14.86 -15.32 -41.15
CA LYS A 649 14.31 -16.52 -41.83
C LYS A 649 13.09 -17.06 -41.07
N LEU A 650 13.16 -17.15 -39.75
CA LEU A 650 12.04 -17.60 -38.91
C LEU A 650 10.84 -16.64 -38.98
N ALA A 651 11.07 -15.33 -38.95
CA ALA A 651 10.03 -14.31 -39.13
C ALA A 651 9.34 -14.42 -40.51
N GLN A 652 10.11 -14.67 -41.58
CA GLN A 652 9.55 -14.90 -42.91
C GLN A 652 8.75 -16.20 -43.00
N LEU A 653 9.21 -17.26 -42.32
CA LEU A 653 8.47 -18.53 -42.23
C LEU A 653 7.15 -18.37 -41.47
N GLU A 654 7.16 -17.60 -40.38
CA GLU A 654 5.96 -17.23 -39.61
C GLU A 654 4.94 -16.55 -40.51
N GLU A 655 5.35 -15.53 -41.26
CA GLU A 655 4.47 -14.77 -42.17
C GLU A 655 3.94 -15.59 -43.33
N LYS A 656 4.76 -16.48 -43.91
CA LYS A 656 4.39 -17.25 -45.09
C LYS A 656 3.50 -18.45 -44.78
N ILE A 657 3.78 -19.15 -43.67
CA ILE A 657 3.17 -20.46 -43.36
C ILE A 657 2.12 -20.32 -42.25
N GLY A 658 2.28 -19.35 -41.33
CA GLY A 658 1.40 -19.18 -40.18
C GLY A 658 1.42 -20.37 -39.20
N SER A 659 2.42 -21.26 -39.28
CA SER A 659 2.48 -22.51 -38.51
C SER A 659 3.61 -22.50 -37.49
N GLU A 660 3.23 -22.53 -36.21
CA GLU A 660 4.17 -22.61 -35.08
C GLU A 660 5.02 -23.89 -35.12
N ILE A 661 4.44 -25.00 -35.58
CA ILE A 661 5.12 -26.31 -35.71
C ILE A 661 6.29 -26.23 -36.69
N HIS A 662 6.12 -25.56 -37.83
CA HIS A 662 7.18 -25.43 -38.83
C HIS A 662 8.36 -24.61 -38.30
N MET A 663 8.07 -23.55 -37.53
CA MET A 663 9.13 -22.79 -36.84
C MET A 663 9.86 -23.65 -35.82
N SER A 664 9.13 -24.44 -35.02
CA SER A 664 9.73 -25.35 -34.03
C SER A 664 10.65 -26.39 -34.67
N VAL A 665 10.24 -26.97 -35.81
CA VAL A 665 11.07 -27.93 -36.55
C VAL A 665 12.34 -27.27 -37.09
N GLU A 666 12.21 -26.06 -37.66
CA GLU A 666 13.37 -25.32 -38.18
C GLU A 666 14.36 -24.96 -37.07
N ILE A 667 13.87 -24.54 -35.91
CA ILE A 667 14.71 -24.29 -34.71
C ILE A 667 15.40 -25.59 -34.27
N PHE A 668 14.67 -26.70 -34.20
CA PHE A 668 15.22 -28.00 -33.78
C PHE A 668 16.32 -28.51 -34.74
N ASN A 669 16.12 -28.35 -36.04
CA ASN A 669 17.09 -28.74 -37.07
C ASN A 669 18.39 -27.92 -36.97
N ASN A 670 18.30 -26.66 -36.56
CA ASN A 670 19.47 -25.77 -36.43
C ASN A 670 20.00 -25.66 -34.99
N ARG A 671 19.58 -26.52 -34.06
CA ARG A 671 19.90 -26.44 -32.62
C ARG A 671 21.40 -26.34 -32.28
N LYS A 672 22.26 -26.99 -33.08
CA LYS A 672 23.73 -26.94 -32.89
C LYS A 672 24.32 -25.61 -33.35
N LYS A 673 23.72 -24.98 -34.36
CA LYS A 673 24.19 -23.75 -34.98
C LYS A 673 23.69 -22.50 -34.25
N TYR A 674 22.48 -22.58 -33.69
CA TYR A 674 21.85 -21.49 -32.93
C TYR A 674 21.40 -22.00 -31.54
N PRO A 675 22.34 -22.34 -30.65
CA PRO A 675 22.04 -22.91 -29.34
C PRO A 675 21.21 -21.96 -28.46
N GLU A 676 21.46 -20.65 -28.54
CA GLU A 676 20.73 -19.60 -27.82
C GLU A 676 19.22 -19.62 -28.12
N ILE A 677 18.85 -19.76 -29.40
CA ILE A 677 17.45 -19.79 -29.85
C ILE A 677 16.79 -21.12 -29.50
N TYR A 678 17.53 -22.22 -29.63
CA TYR A 678 17.04 -23.53 -29.21
C TYR A 678 16.80 -23.59 -27.70
N GLU A 679 17.61 -22.92 -26.90
CA GLU A 679 17.42 -22.84 -25.44
C GLU A 679 16.13 -22.11 -25.05
N LEU A 680 15.78 -21.02 -25.75
CA LEU A 680 14.49 -20.36 -25.55
C LEU A 680 13.33 -21.33 -25.79
N PHE A 681 13.41 -22.05 -26.91
CA PHE A 681 12.39 -23.02 -27.30
C PHE A 681 12.31 -24.19 -26.29
N SER A 682 13.45 -24.72 -25.84
CA SER A 682 13.49 -25.83 -24.87
C SER A 682 12.98 -25.42 -23.48
N LYS A 683 13.07 -24.13 -23.12
CA LYS A 683 12.44 -23.53 -21.94
C LYS A 683 10.93 -23.30 -22.10
N GLY A 684 10.34 -23.72 -23.22
CA GLY A 684 8.91 -23.59 -23.49
C GLY A 684 8.48 -22.20 -23.97
N ILE A 685 9.42 -21.33 -24.37
CA ILE A 685 9.08 -20.04 -24.95
C ILE A 685 8.66 -20.24 -26.40
N LYS A 686 7.43 -19.85 -26.70
CA LYS A 686 6.87 -19.90 -28.06
C LYS A 686 7.70 -19.08 -29.06
N PRO A 687 7.98 -19.60 -30.27
CA PRO A 687 8.69 -18.86 -31.31
C PRO A 687 8.10 -17.47 -31.59
N SER A 688 6.77 -17.36 -31.66
CA SER A 688 6.08 -16.10 -31.92
C SER A 688 6.45 -14.99 -30.92
N LYS A 689 6.68 -15.35 -29.64
CA LYS A 689 6.96 -14.38 -28.58
C LYS A 689 8.29 -13.68 -28.76
N PHE A 690 9.37 -14.44 -28.99
CA PHE A 690 10.69 -13.84 -29.15
C PHE A 690 10.87 -13.21 -30.53
N LEU A 691 10.19 -13.72 -31.57
CA LEU A 691 10.16 -13.08 -32.88
C LEU A 691 9.41 -11.74 -32.84
N SER A 692 8.28 -11.67 -32.15
CA SER A 692 7.53 -10.41 -31.97
C SER A 692 8.37 -9.35 -31.25
N LEU A 693 9.08 -9.74 -30.18
CA LEU A 693 9.97 -8.82 -29.47
C LEU A 693 11.19 -8.42 -30.31
N TYR A 694 11.75 -9.36 -31.09
CA TYR A 694 12.82 -9.08 -32.04
C TYR A 694 12.40 -8.06 -33.12
N LYS A 695 11.24 -8.29 -33.77
CA LYS A 695 10.63 -7.37 -34.74
C LYS A 695 10.44 -5.98 -34.14
N LEU A 696 10.02 -5.90 -32.87
CA LEU A 696 9.81 -4.64 -32.17
C LEU A 696 11.10 -3.87 -31.87
N LEU A 697 12.15 -4.55 -31.41
CA LEU A 697 13.34 -3.93 -30.79
C LEU A 697 14.60 -3.90 -31.66
N ARG A 698 14.65 -4.65 -32.75
CA ARG A 698 15.73 -4.57 -33.75
C ARG A 698 15.27 -4.00 -35.10
N GLY A 699 13.95 -3.84 -35.27
CA GLY A 699 13.33 -3.42 -36.51
C GLY A 699 13.40 -4.49 -37.61
N GLU A 700 12.46 -4.44 -38.54
CA GLU A 700 12.70 -5.01 -39.86
C GLU A 700 13.74 -4.12 -40.56
N LYS A 701 15.00 -4.55 -40.60
CA LYS A 701 15.90 -4.03 -41.64
C LYS A 701 15.28 -4.46 -42.97
N LYS A 702 14.55 -3.55 -43.60
CA LYS A 702 14.14 -3.69 -45.00
C LYS A 702 15.36 -3.64 -45.90
#